data_AF-A0A1V6K5N0-F1
#
_entry.id   AF-A0A1V6K5N0-F1
#
_cell.length_a   1.000
_cell.length_b   1.000
_cell.length_c   1.000
_cell.angle_alpha   90.00
_cell.angle_beta   90.00
_cell.angle_gamma   90.00
#
_symmetry.space_group_name_H-M   'P 1'
#
loop_
_entity.id
_entity.type
_entity.pdbx_description
1 polymer ?
#
loop_
_entity_poly.entity_id
_entity_poly.type
_entity_poly.pdbx_seq_one_letter_code
_entity_poly.pdbx_strand_id
1 'polypeptide(L)'
;MAQASAAQEACRPGEVVAFDPTAPEARDGIRPEPPPGAPVPCCTESFFVPDRVASLETPGEFRFVTSVFVSGPDRRSGAHDRGFLASVLDLAEQYGGYLSGVDTKPEGSNALVLFGAPVSHENDAYRTDRFIVDLIGAFPGARAGVERGLVFTGLLGSTGHSAYTALGCSVNLAARLLYLAEPGTVLSGPSFPESSGLLRSGSVRLRVKGFQSEIEAAVLSAGIVSDRGSLFSGPFVGRDEELSLLENELSASIRNGARRVSIRGEAGVGKSRLVYEFETAHPEIRFIDLQADTIQGRSFNPFVRLLRRFAQLGDQGDTESNRSGFEARVSDLALRRGDILRRHRPDETPEAFAKRSIPPLGSLLRLSWPGSVFDKLDPKLRFENIITSIRGFLTLLAGGGPTVILLEDSHCLDEDSRKAVDLSMDDLASDPVLWIELGRPGTGSEPAEAPGIPSRGIELVSLDSAAAEALIRSELEGEPSRELTEFILGQTGGNPFFVEQYCRFLSRRRLSEGSDGRLEPPSFIDGLPSGLGSVLIARIDSLPSGVRSAVHAAAVLGREFETAVLSGMLKREDIGPILAVGVEERIWQPVNEREFVFRHALLRDAAYSMQLGSRLKSLHALAAGTTTAIHPDDPACHDVLAYHYERAGMIPEAVRHLKPAAAQAARSYLNSQAIDLYARLAALSPEGRGKAEAVFDRAEVERTSGAWSEALAHFREAASLFGSLGLHGRAAGALQRTGRILLDIGEDAAGLEALDNAETLLDLEEDYSIRSQILMVRASYMLRSTDRSGVEEVLERGLQCAMLSGDEEQYLRVRGGMGNYDLEIDNLSSAISHYEAVMEGADRLGNLSLKALSLGNLALACAYMGDDERARALFRQQLEMAEETGDRYLLVLALGNLGSALSRS
;
A
#
# COMPACT_ATOMS: atom_id res chain seq x y z
N MET A 1 -3.88 13.66 38.52
CA MET A 1 -4.63 14.74 39.21
C MET A 1 -3.90 15.08 40.50
N ALA A 2 -3.99 16.34 40.97
CA ALA A 2 -3.33 16.92 42.17
C ALA A 2 -1.98 17.65 41.98
N GLN A 3 -1.85 18.51 40.96
CA GLN A 3 -0.85 19.61 40.97
C GLN A 3 -1.19 20.78 40.00
N ALA A 4 -2.47 21.14 39.90
CA ALA A 4 -2.96 22.22 39.02
C ALA A 4 -4.00 23.10 39.74
N SER A 5 -3.59 23.77 40.82
CA SER A 5 -4.51 24.46 41.75
C SER A 5 -4.03 25.86 42.22
N ALA A 6 -3.07 26.47 41.52
CA ALA A 6 -2.37 27.67 42.04
C ALA A 6 -2.36 28.89 41.09
N ALA A 7 -3.13 28.90 40.00
CA ALA A 7 -3.06 29.95 38.97
C ALA A 7 -4.44 30.46 38.48
N GLN A 8 -5.51 30.32 39.27
CA GLN A 8 -6.88 30.59 38.82
C GLN A 8 -7.63 31.70 39.59
N GLU A 9 -6.94 32.53 40.37
CA GLU A 9 -7.53 33.66 41.12
C GLU A 9 -6.96 35.02 40.70
N ALA A 10 -7.25 35.48 39.48
CA ALA A 10 -7.03 36.88 39.07
C ALA A 10 -7.85 37.33 37.84
N CYS A 11 -9.19 37.28 37.89
CA CYS A 11 -10.10 38.22 37.19
C CYS A 11 -11.57 37.90 37.49
N ARG A 12 -12.39 38.92 37.79
CA ARG A 12 -13.85 38.75 38.00
C ARG A 12 -14.62 38.96 36.69
N PRO A 13 -15.65 38.13 36.38
CA PRO A 13 -16.50 38.34 35.21
C PRO A 13 -17.56 39.42 35.46
N GLY A 14 -17.81 40.27 34.46
CA GLY A 14 -18.85 41.29 34.44
C GLY A 14 -20.02 40.91 33.52
N GLU A 15 -21.19 40.79 34.13
CA GLU A 15 -22.57 40.72 33.58
C GLU A 15 -22.77 40.70 32.05
N VAL A 16 -23.31 39.57 31.56
CA VAL A 16 -23.99 39.49 30.26
C VAL A 16 -25.49 39.66 30.50
N VAL A 17 -26.09 40.71 29.94
CA VAL A 17 -27.55 40.92 30.01
C VAL A 17 -28.24 40.02 28.99
N ALA A 18 -29.14 39.15 29.47
CA ALA A 18 -29.95 38.29 28.60
C ALA A 18 -30.99 39.10 27.83
N PHE A 19 -31.17 38.79 26.53
CA PHE A 19 -32.16 39.44 25.68
C PHE A 19 -33.52 38.71 25.80
N ASP A 20 -34.56 39.44 26.18
CA ASP A 20 -35.94 38.95 26.26
C ASP A 20 -36.57 38.94 24.84
N PRO A 21 -37.11 37.81 24.36
CA PRO A 21 -37.70 37.72 23.02
C PRO A 21 -39.15 38.26 22.93
N THR A 22 -39.66 38.98 23.94
CA THR A 22 -41.06 39.44 24.00
C THR A 22 -41.26 40.96 24.06
N ALA A 23 -40.83 41.69 23.03
CA ALA A 23 -41.20 43.11 22.83
C ALA A 23 -41.62 43.40 21.36
N PRO A 24 -42.63 44.25 21.11
CA PRO A 24 -43.33 44.32 19.82
C PRO A 24 -42.71 45.27 18.78
N GLU A 25 -43.01 45.02 17.50
CA GLU A 25 -42.62 45.85 16.36
C GLU A 25 -43.15 47.29 16.47
N ALA A 26 -42.29 48.27 16.15
CA ALA A 26 -42.66 49.69 16.11
C ALA A 26 -42.01 50.44 14.92
N ARG A 27 -42.70 50.32 13.78
CA ARG A 27 -42.96 51.34 12.73
C ARG A 27 -41.82 52.11 12.05
N ASP A 28 -42.00 52.17 10.73
CA ASP A 28 -41.34 53.02 9.74
C ASP A 28 -40.97 54.43 10.21
N GLY A 29 -39.69 54.74 10.08
CA GLY A 29 -39.15 56.09 10.07
C GLY A 29 -37.97 56.13 9.10
N ILE A 30 -38.14 56.84 7.98
CA ILE A 30 -37.18 56.88 6.86
C ILE A 30 -35.77 57.23 7.38
N ARG A 31 -34.85 56.26 7.34
CA ARG A 31 -33.42 56.54 7.42
C ARG A 31 -32.97 57.04 6.04
N PRO A 32 -32.18 58.12 5.96
CA PRO A 32 -31.62 58.55 4.68
C PRO A 32 -30.70 57.45 4.15
N GLU A 33 -30.96 56.98 2.93
CA GLU A 33 -30.05 56.06 2.25
C GLU A 33 -28.69 56.75 2.07
N PRO A 34 -27.57 56.06 2.34
CA PRO A 34 -26.28 56.58 1.92
C PRO A 34 -26.29 56.76 0.40
N PRO A 35 -25.67 57.82 -0.15
CA PRO A 35 -25.57 57.96 -1.60
C PRO A 35 -24.93 56.69 -2.16
N PRO A 36 -25.41 56.15 -3.29
CA PRO A 36 -24.91 54.90 -3.84
C PRO A 36 -23.40 55.04 -4.01
N GLY A 37 -22.64 54.26 -3.24
CA GLY A 37 -21.19 54.24 -3.34
C GLY A 37 -20.83 53.97 -4.79
N ALA A 38 -20.04 54.87 -5.38
CA ALA A 38 -19.64 54.73 -6.78
C ALA A 38 -19.10 53.31 -6.97
N PRO A 39 -19.63 52.53 -7.92
CA PRO A 39 -19.29 51.12 -8.02
C PRO A 39 -17.79 51.00 -8.22
N VAL A 40 -17.11 50.43 -7.22
CA VAL A 40 -15.73 49.97 -7.37
C VAL A 40 -15.77 48.99 -8.55
N PRO A 41 -14.94 49.16 -9.60
CA PRO A 41 -15.00 48.28 -10.76
C PRO A 41 -14.84 46.83 -10.28
N CYS A 42 -15.77 45.94 -10.64
CA CYS A 42 -15.90 44.57 -10.09
C CYS A 42 -14.76 43.61 -10.50
N CYS A 43 -13.63 44.17 -10.95
CA CYS A 43 -12.46 43.50 -11.46
C CYS A 43 -11.16 44.03 -10.83
N THR A 44 -11.19 44.85 -9.76
CA THR A 44 -9.97 45.45 -9.16
C THR A 44 -9.45 44.74 -7.91
N GLU A 45 -10.30 44.03 -7.17
CA GLU A 45 -9.88 43.27 -5.98
C GLU A 45 -8.92 42.13 -6.35
N SER A 46 -9.17 41.44 -7.46
CA SER A 46 -8.34 40.35 -7.99
C SER A 46 -6.97 40.77 -8.54
N PHE A 47 -6.64 42.07 -8.57
CA PHE A 47 -5.33 42.56 -9.03
C PHE A 47 -4.38 42.97 -7.89
N PHE A 48 -4.88 43.12 -6.66
CA PHE A 48 -4.09 43.64 -5.53
C PHE A 48 -4.15 42.78 -4.26
N VAL A 49 -5.01 41.75 -4.23
CA VAL A 49 -5.21 40.90 -3.05
C VAL A 49 -5.12 39.42 -3.50
N PRO A 50 -4.25 38.59 -2.90
CA PRO A 50 -4.16 37.17 -3.26
C PRO A 50 -5.49 36.43 -3.04
N ASP A 51 -5.86 35.51 -3.93
CA ASP A 51 -7.12 34.75 -3.89
C ASP A 51 -7.43 34.13 -2.52
N ARG A 52 -6.38 33.71 -1.79
CA ARG A 52 -6.52 33.17 -0.43
C ARG A 52 -7.04 34.19 0.57
N VAL A 53 -6.63 35.46 0.47
CA VAL A 53 -7.12 36.54 1.35
C VAL A 53 -8.55 36.94 0.97
N ALA A 54 -8.87 36.91 -0.33
CA ALA A 54 -10.24 37.11 -0.82
C ALA A 54 -11.23 35.99 -0.41
N SER A 55 -10.73 34.84 0.07
CA SER A 55 -11.52 33.68 0.49
C SER A 55 -11.36 33.31 1.99
N LEU A 56 -10.84 34.21 2.82
CA LEU A 56 -10.75 34.01 4.28
C LEU A 56 -12.11 34.18 4.97
N GLU A 57 -12.70 33.09 5.45
CA GLU A 57 -13.90 33.12 6.31
C GLU A 57 -13.59 33.36 7.81
N THR A 58 -12.32 33.35 8.22
CA THR A 58 -11.89 33.47 9.63
C THR A 58 -11.34 34.87 9.98
N PRO A 59 -11.66 35.44 11.17
CA PRO A 59 -11.29 36.80 11.53
C PRO A 59 -9.81 37.01 11.89
N GLY A 60 -9.03 35.93 12.02
CA GLY A 60 -7.58 35.98 12.27
C GLY A 60 -7.06 34.78 13.07
N GLU A 61 -5.75 34.61 13.09
CA GLU A 61 -5.04 33.45 13.64
C GLU A 61 -3.64 33.85 14.14
N PHE A 62 -3.06 33.07 15.04
CA PHE A 62 -1.66 33.24 15.45
C PHE A 62 -0.73 32.37 14.61
N ARG A 63 0.31 32.98 14.02
CA ARG A 63 1.30 32.28 13.18
C ARG A 63 2.72 32.76 13.44
N PHE A 64 3.69 31.87 13.23
CA PHE A 64 5.08 32.29 13.10
C PHE A 64 5.27 32.95 11.75
N VAL A 65 5.58 34.25 11.77
CA VAL A 65 5.82 35.06 10.57
C VAL A 65 7.20 35.67 10.66
N THR A 66 7.96 35.59 9.58
CA THR A 66 9.14 36.39 9.37
C THR A 66 8.71 37.72 8.78
N SER A 67 8.88 38.80 9.56
CA SER A 67 8.55 40.15 9.14
C SER A 67 9.81 40.82 8.61
N VAL A 68 9.77 41.27 7.36
CA VAL A 68 10.87 41.99 6.71
C VAL A 68 10.43 43.40 6.43
N PHE A 69 11.13 44.36 7.02
CA PHE A 69 11.01 45.77 6.63
C PHE A 69 12.19 46.12 5.75
N VAL A 70 11.94 46.66 4.55
CA VAL A 70 12.98 47.07 3.60
C VAL A 70 12.85 48.55 3.24
N SER A 71 13.98 49.21 3.01
CA SER A 71 14.07 50.62 2.60
C SER A 71 15.05 50.75 1.45
N GLY A 72 14.69 51.54 0.43
CA GLY A 72 15.55 51.83 -0.71
C GLY A 72 16.72 52.78 -0.35
N PRO A 73 17.72 52.91 -1.25
CA PRO A 73 18.86 53.82 -1.07
C PRO A 73 18.49 55.32 -1.18
N ASP A 74 19.22 56.16 -0.45
CA ASP A 74 19.06 57.62 -0.39
C ASP A 74 19.90 58.37 -1.46
N ARG A 75 19.44 59.45 -2.12
CA ARG A 75 18.10 59.96 -2.52
C ARG A 75 18.34 61.09 -3.54
N ARG A 76 17.41 61.33 -4.49
CA ARG A 76 17.13 62.68 -5.10
C ARG A 76 16.11 62.74 -6.25
N SER A 77 15.66 61.63 -6.84
CA SER A 77 14.63 61.64 -7.88
C SER A 77 13.51 60.63 -7.59
N GLY A 78 12.26 61.02 -7.85
CA GLY A 78 11.09 60.16 -7.65
C GLY A 78 11.00 58.97 -8.62
N ALA A 79 11.97 58.80 -9.52
CA ALA A 79 12.05 57.67 -10.43
C ALA A 79 12.64 56.41 -9.77
N HIS A 80 13.55 56.55 -8.80
CA HIS A 80 14.22 55.40 -8.16
C HIS A 80 13.29 54.64 -7.19
N ASP A 81 12.42 55.33 -6.45
CA ASP A 81 11.45 54.69 -5.53
C ASP A 81 10.49 53.74 -6.27
N ARG A 82 10.07 54.08 -7.50
CA ARG A 82 9.16 53.23 -8.28
C ARG A 82 9.84 51.94 -8.77
N GLY A 83 11.12 52.01 -9.17
CA GLY A 83 11.89 50.84 -9.55
C GLY A 83 12.16 49.92 -8.36
N PHE A 84 12.53 50.50 -7.21
CA PHE A 84 12.72 49.75 -5.97
C PHE A 84 11.44 49.03 -5.52
N LEU A 85 10.30 49.75 -5.44
CA LEU A 85 9.03 49.14 -5.00
C LEU A 85 8.51 48.09 -5.99
N ALA A 86 8.73 48.25 -7.30
CA ALA A 86 8.42 47.22 -8.29
C ALA A 86 9.27 45.96 -8.04
N SER A 87 10.58 46.09 -7.85
CA SER A 87 11.43 44.93 -7.54
C SER A 87 11.12 44.31 -6.18
N VAL A 88 10.69 45.08 -5.17
CA VAL A 88 10.20 44.52 -3.90
C VAL A 88 8.93 43.69 -4.11
N LEU A 89 8.00 44.13 -4.98
CA LEU A 89 6.82 43.35 -5.36
C LEU A 89 7.22 42.07 -6.10
N ASP A 90 8.00 42.19 -7.18
CA ASP A 90 8.40 41.07 -8.03
C ASP A 90 9.19 40.00 -7.22
N LEU A 91 10.14 40.43 -6.38
CA LEU A 91 10.92 39.52 -5.53
C LEU A 91 10.08 38.95 -4.37
N ALA A 92 9.14 39.71 -3.81
CA ALA A 92 8.23 39.16 -2.80
C ALA A 92 7.35 38.06 -3.41
N GLU A 93 6.77 38.28 -4.58
CA GLU A 93 5.99 37.27 -5.30
C GLU A 93 6.84 36.05 -5.67
N GLN A 94 8.03 36.25 -6.25
CA GLN A 94 9.00 35.20 -6.60
C GLN A 94 9.37 34.32 -5.39
N TYR A 95 9.60 34.93 -4.22
CA TYR A 95 9.97 34.20 -3.00
C TYR A 95 8.77 33.80 -2.12
N GLY A 96 7.54 34.09 -2.52
CA GLY A 96 6.32 33.73 -1.77
C GLY A 96 6.06 34.55 -0.51
N GLY A 97 6.61 35.75 -0.43
CA GLY A 97 6.31 36.76 0.59
C GLY A 97 5.13 37.64 0.18
N TYR A 98 4.35 38.08 1.18
CA TYR A 98 3.20 38.96 0.97
C TYR A 98 3.55 40.40 1.35
N LEU A 99 3.47 41.33 0.39
CA LEU A 99 3.58 42.76 0.66
C LEU A 99 2.33 43.23 1.44
N SER A 100 2.48 43.43 2.75
CA SER A 100 1.38 43.86 3.62
C SER A 100 1.14 45.38 3.59
N GLY A 101 2.14 46.18 3.19
CA GLY A 101 1.98 47.62 3.04
C GLY A 101 3.26 48.38 2.71
N VAL A 102 3.09 49.62 2.26
CA VAL A 102 4.17 50.57 1.95
C VAL A 102 3.90 51.89 2.67
N ASP A 103 4.91 52.41 3.36
CA ASP A 103 4.91 53.70 4.06
C ASP A 103 5.88 54.65 3.35
N THR A 104 5.34 55.68 2.68
CA THR A 104 6.11 56.63 1.87
C THR A 104 6.32 57.94 2.61
N LYS A 105 7.58 58.30 2.84
CA LYS A 105 7.98 59.44 3.67
C LYS A 105 8.91 60.42 2.94
N PRO A 106 9.02 61.67 3.43
CA PRO A 106 10.02 62.60 2.93
C PRO A 106 11.49 62.14 3.14
N GLU A 107 11.75 60.98 3.75
CA GLU A 107 13.06 60.32 3.80
C GLU A 107 13.20 59.11 2.84
N GLY A 108 12.13 58.42 2.47
CA GLY A 108 12.16 57.25 1.58
C GLY A 108 10.87 56.44 1.58
N SER A 109 10.79 55.42 0.73
CA SER A 109 9.71 54.43 0.73
C SER A 109 10.13 53.17 1.50
N ASN A 110 9.36 52.80 2.53
CA ASN A 110 9.57 51.58 3.31
C ASN A 110 8.47 50.56 2.99
N ALA A 111 8.82 49.29 2.82
CA ALA A 111 7.88 48.21 2.54
C ALA A 111 7.94 47.12 3.62
N LEU A 112 6.77 46.58 3.99
CA LEU A 112 6.64 45.42 4.88
C LEU A 112 6.27 44.18 4.05
N VAL A 113 7.18 43.21 3.99
CA VAL A 113 6.95 41.89 3.40
C VAL A 113 6.85 40.84 4.50
N LEU A 114 5.81 40.01 4.44
CA LEU A 114 5.52 38.95 5.40
C LEU A 114 5.76 37.59 4.75
N PHE A 115 6.67 36.79 5.30
CA PHE A 115 6.82 35.38 4.94
C PHE A 115 6.24 34.54 6.08
N GLY A 116 5.35 33.59 5.78
CA GLY A 116 4.55 32.88 6.79
C GLY A 116 3.08 33.26 6.85
N ALA A 117 2.67 34.37 6.22
CA ALA A 117 1.27 34.81 6.17
C ALA A 117 0.99 35.63 4.91
N PRO A 118 -0.16 35.43 4.21
CA PRO A 118 -1.26 34.51 4.51
C PRO A 118 -0.97 33.03 4.16
N VAL A 119 0.18 32.75 3.55
CA VAL A 119 0.67 31.40 3.22
C VAL A 119 2.00 31.19 3.96
N SER A 120 2.20 29.99 4.50
CA SER A 120 3.45 29.60 5.16
C SER A 120 4.14 28.47 4.40
N HIS A 121 5.46 28.55 4.31
CA HIS A 121 6.35 27.57 3.67
C HIS A 121 7.41 27.14 4.69
N GLU A 122 7.87 25.88 4.62
CA GLU A 122 8.94 25.37 5.52
C GLU A 122 10.15 26.29 5.60
N ASN A 123 10.54 26.80 4.44
CA ASN A 123 11.74 27.58 4.23
C ASN A 123 11.45 29.10 4.19
N ASP A 124 10.39 29.59 4.84
CA ASP A 124 10.06 31.04 4.89
C ASP A 124 11.22 31.94 5.37
N ALA A 125 12.09 31.44 6.25
CA ALA A 125 13.32 32.14 6.63
C ALA A 125 14.33 32.18 5.47
N TYR A 126 14.67 31.04 4.87
CA TYR A 126 15.54 30.98 3.68
C TYR A 126 15.00 31.76 2.47
N ARG A 127 13.67 31.77 2.27
CA ARG A 127 12.97 32.60 1.28
C ARG A 127 13.14 34.08 1.59
N THR A 128 13.01 34.46 2.86
CA THR A 128 13.34 35.80 3.34
C THR A 128 14.80 36.15 3.05
N ASP A 129 15.74 35.26 3.32
CA ASP A 129 17.16 35.49 3.05
C ASP A 129 17.45 35.68 1.57
N ARG A 130 16.90 34.83 0.69
CA ARG A 130 17.06 34.98 -0.77
C ARG A 130 16.39 36.24 -1.30
N PHE A 131 15.21 36.59 -0.79
CA PHE A 131 14.57 37.89 -1.06
C PHE A 131 15.47 39.07 -0.66
N ILE A 132 16.07 39.05 0.53
CA ILE A 132 16.96 40.12 1.01
C ILE A 132 18.26 40.17 0.19
N VAL A 133 18.87 39.01 -0.11
CA VAL A 133 20.09 38.90 -0.95
C VAL A 133 19.87 39.50 -2.32
N ASP A 134 18.81 39.07 -3.02
CA ASP A 134 18.54 39.53 -4.38
C ASP A 134 18.12 41.00 -4.41
N LEU A 135 17.36 41.47 -3.41
CA LEU A 135 16.98 42.87 -3.30
C LEU A 135 18.18 43.80 -3.06
N ILE A 136 19.12 43.41 -2.19
CA ILE A 136 20.34 44.18 -1.93
C ILE A 136 21.33 44.08 -3.11
N GLY A 137 21.36 42.93 -3.79
CA GLY A 137 22.12 42.75 -5.03
C GLY A 137 21.61 43.65 -6.17
N ALA A 138 20.29 43.78 -6.32
CA ALA A 138 19.67 44.66 -7.30
C ALA A 138 19.77 46.16 -6.91
N PHE A 139 19.75 46.48 -5.61
CA PHE A 139 19.83 47.86 -5.11
C PHE A 139 20.92 48.02 -4.05
N PRO A 140 22.20 48.15 -4.45
CA PRO A 140 23.29 48.46 -3.53
C PRO A 140 23.00 49.73 -2.72
N GLY A 141 22.96 49.59 -1.39
CA GLY A 141 22.57 50.65 -0.45
C GLY A 141 21.15 50.52 0.09
N ALA A 142 20.30 49.63 -0.45
CA ALA A 142 19.09 49.20 0.23
C ALA A 142 19.43 48.54 1.58
N ARG A 143 18.52 48.63 2.54
CA ARG A 143 18.71 48.10 3.91
C ARG A 143 17.47 47.36 4.37
N ALA A 144 17.66 46.40 5.26
CA ALA A 144 16.58 45.56 5.78
C ALA A 144 16.67 45.38 7.30
N GLY A 145 15.50 45.33 7.94
CA GLY A 145 15.32 44.86 9.31
C GLY A 145 14.43 43.62 9.30
N VAL A 146 14.90 42.53 9.88
CA VAL A 146 14.20 41.24 9.87
C VAL A 146 14.08 40.64 11.26
N GLU A 147 12.90 40.11 11.58
CA GLU A 147 12.67 39.33 12.80
C GLU A 147 11.60 38.27 12.56
N ARG A 148 11.72 37.12 13.22
CA ARG A 148 10.73 36.05 13.19
C ARG A 148 10.07 35.91 14.56
N GLY A 149 8.74 35.72 14.58
CA GLY A 149 8.05 35.46 15.84
C GLY A 149 6.59 35.09 15.66
N LEU A 150 5.96 34.65 16.75
CA LEU A 150 4.53 34.42 16.81
C LEU A 150 3.79 35.77 16.80
N VAL A 151 2.96 35.99 15.79
CA VAL A 151 2.20 37.23 15.57
C VAL A 151 0.75 36.88 15.28
N PHE A 152 -0.16 37.81 15.58
CA PHE A 152 -1.55 37.72 15.14
C PHE A 152 -1.63 38.17 13.67
N THR A 153 -2.25 37.38 12.80
CA THR A 153 -2.46 37.70 11.39
C THR A 153 -3.93 37.60 11.02
N GLY A 154 -4.47 38.60 10.33
CA GLY A 154 -5.88 38.62 9.95
C GLY A 154 -6.28 39.90 9.23
N LEU A 155 -7.55 39.96 8.82
CA LEU A 155 -8.17 41.16 8.28
C LEU A 155 -8.45 42.15 9.42
N LEU A 156 -7.77 43.29 9.41
CA LEU A 156 -7.82 44.32 10.45
C LEU A 156 -8.29 45.65 9.87
N GLY A 157 -9.38 46.19 10.44
CA GLY A 157 -9.94 47.47 10.05
C GLY A 157 -11.45 47.56 10.28
N SER A 158 -12.09 48.46 9.54
CA SER A 158 -13.55 48.65 9.51
C SER A 158 -14.13 48.17 8.17
N THR A 159 -15.46 48.07 8.07
CA THR A 159 -16.15 47.71 6.82
C THR A 159 -15.89 48.66 5.65
N GLY A 160 -15.42 49.89 5.90
CA GLY A 160 -15.00 50.85 4.86
C GLY A 160 -13.49 50.88 4.57
N HIS A 161 -12.66 50.20 5.38
CA HIS A 161 -11.21 50.12 5.19
C HIS A 161 -10.64 48.99 6.05
N SER A 162 -10.29 47.86 5.43
CA SER A 162 -9.72 46.67 6.08
C SER A 162 -8.53 46.14 5.26
N ALA A 163 -7.49 45.67 5.93
CA ALA A 163 -6.31 45.11 5.28
C ALA A 163 -5.83 43.83 5.99
N TYR A 164 -5.30 42.86 5.25
CA TYR A 164 -4.64 41.71 5.84
C TYR A 164 -3.25 42.11 6.32
N THR A 165 -2.97 41.95 7.61
CA THR A 165 -1.66 42.34 8.17
C THR A 165 -1.29 41.51 9.40
N ALA A 166 -0.09 41.74 9.92
CA ALA A 166 0.48 41.07 11.07
C ALA A 166 0.71 42.06 12.23
N LEU A 167 0.27 41.69 13.44
CA LEU A 167 0.51 42.44 14.67
C LEU A 167 1.26 41.58 15.69
N GLY A 168 2.39 42.10 16.20
CA GLY A 168 3.16 41.44 17.26
C GLY A 168 4.46 42.16 17.60
N CYS A 169 5.15 41.68 18.63
CA CYS A 169 6.42 42.26 19.08
C CYS A 169 7.54 42.10 18.06
N SER A 170 7.59 40.99 17.32
CA SER A 170 8.56 40.74 16.24
C SER A 170 8.39 41.71 15.07
N VAL A 171 7.16 41.97 14.63
CA VAL A 171 6.87 42.97 13.57
C VAL A 171 7.42 44.35 13.96
N ASN A 172 7.16 44.76 15.20
CA ASN A 172 7.66 46.03 15.75
C ASN A 172 9.18 46.06 15.94
N LEU A 173 9.82 44.90 16.13
CA LEU A 173 11.28 44.79 16.24
C LEU A 173 11.93 44.89 14.85
N ALA A 174 11.47 44.12 13.86
CA ALA A 174 11.92 44.19 12.47
C ALA A 174 11.84 45.63 11.92
N ALA A 175 10.73 46.33 12.17
CA ALA A 175 10.56 47.73 11.78
C ALA A 175 11.66 48.65 12.36
N ARG A 176 12.05 48.43 13.62
CA ARG A 176 13.08 49.25 14.31
C ARG A 176 14.48 48.88 13.90
N LEU A 177 14.74 47.60 13.63
CA LEU A 177 16.01 47.12 13.07
C LEU A 177 16.27 47.78 11.71
N LEU A 178 15.24 47.96 10.86
CA LEU A 178 15.39 48.70 9.60
C LEU A 178 15.90 50.14 9.82
N TYR A 179 15.31 50.87 10.77
CA TYR A 179 15.72 52.26 11.03
C TYR A 179 17.11 52.38 11.68
N LEU A 180 17.60 51.31 12.30
CA LEU A 180 18.95 51.23 12.89
C LEU A 180 19.99 50.64 11.93
N ALA A 181 19.58 50.06 10.81
CA ALA A 181 20.47 49.51 9.79
C ALA A 181 21.13 50.64 8.97
N GLU A 182 22.44 50.54 8.78
CA GLU A 182 23.22 51.39 7.88
C GLU A 182 22.90 51.04 6.41
N PRO A 183 23.07 51.98 5.45
CA PRO A 183 22.81 51.72 4.04
C PRO A 183 23.62 50.52 3.52
N GLY A 184 22.94 49.57 2.85
CA GLY A 184 23.57 48.34 2.36
C GLY A 184 23.70 47.22 3.40
N THR A 185 23.20 47.39 4.63
CA THR A 185 23.27 46.38 5.69
C THR A 185 21.90 45.79 6.04
N VAL A 186 21.93 44.56 6.57
CA VAL A 186 20.77 43.87 7.14
C VAL A 186 20.99 43.73 8.63
N LEU A 187 20.00 44.12 9.44
CA LEU A 187 19.96 43.81 10.86
C LEU A 187 18.88 42.75 11.12
N SER A 188 19.30 41.58 11.60
CA SER A 188 18.39 40.54 12.08
C SER A 188 18.26 40.54 13.60
N GLY A 189 17.05 40.32 14.10
CA GLY A 189 16.76 40.12 15.52
C GLY A 189 17.08 38.69 15.97
N PRO A 190 17.15 38.44 17.29
CA PRO A 190 17.67 37.20 17.86
C PRO A 190 16.81 35.95 17.57
N SER A 191 15.56 36.10 17.11
CA SER A 191 14.69 34.96 16.78
C SER A 191 14.67 34.63 15.28
N PHE A 192 15.38 35.41 14.45
CA PHE A 192 15.62 35.09 13.06
C PHE A 192 16.78 34.07 12.94
N PRO A 193 16.56 32.89 12.33
CA PRO A 193 17.58 31.85 12.25
C PRO A 193 18.69 32.24 11.26
N GLU A 194 19.92 31.83 11.54
CA GLU A 194 21.01 31.91 10.55
C GLU A 194 20.79 30.88 9.44
N SER A 195 21.02 31.27 8.18
CA SER A 195 20.78 30.42 7.00
C SER A 195 21.87 30.60 5.94
N SER A 196 21.88 29.72 4.94
CA SER A 196 22.88 29.65 3.86
C SER A 196 22.82 30.79 2.83
N GLY A 197 22.00 31.82 3.04
CA GLY A 197 21.90 33.00 2.16
C GLY A 197 22.63 34.26 2.66
N LEU A 198 22.71 34.46 3.97
CA LEU A 198 23.23 35.68 4.57
C LEU A 198 24.38 35.39 5.54
N LEU A 199 25.58 35.86 5.19
CA LEU A 199 26.81 35.79 5.97
C LEU A 199 26.77 36.80 7.14
N ARG A 200 26.87 36.29 8.37
CA ARG A 200 26.96 37.12 9.57
C ARG A 200 28.33 37.82 9.65
N SER A 201 28.31 39.13 9.53
CA SER A 201 29.50 40.01 9.57
C SER A 201 29.81 40.55 10.98
N GLY A 202 28.86 40.41 11.92
CA GLY A 202 29.04 40.77 13.34
C GLY A 202 27.72 40.75 14.13
N SER A 203 27.74 41.32 15.34
CA SER A 203 26.52 41.68 16.08
C SER A 203 26.69 42.99 16.84
N VAL A 204 25.56 43.65 17.11
CA VAL A 204 25.47 44.93 17.82
C VAL A 204 24.40 44.86 18.90
N ARG A 205 24.69 45.39 20.09
CA ARG A 205 23.72 45.51 21.19
C ARG A 205 22.98 46.83 21.09
N LEU A 206 21.65 46.76 20.98
CA LEU A 206 20.78 47.90 20.69
C LEU A 206 19.74 48.08 21.81
N ARG A 207 19.59 49.32 22.30
CA ARG A 207 18.47 49.70 23.17
C ARG A 207 17.25 50.04 22.33
N VAL A 208 16.34 49.08 22.20
CA VAL A 208 15.13 49.22 21.39
C VAL A 208 13.96 49.66 22.27
N LYS A 209 13.37 50.83 21.99
CA LYS A 209 12.26 51.42 22.77
C LYS A 209 11.10 50.42 22.95
N GLY A 210 10.77 50.08 24.20
CA GLY A 210 9.70 49.14 24.54
C GLY A 210 10.15 47.71 24.83
N PHE A 211 11.46 47.44 24.77
CA PHE A 211 12.08 46.27 25.38
C PHE A 211 12.87 46.70 26.62
N GLN A 212 12.88 45.87 27.67
CA GLN A 212 13.50 46.22 28.97
C GLN A 212 15.00 45.96 29.02
N SER A 213 15.50 45.05 28.18
CA SER A 213 16.93 44.71 28.02
C SER A 213 17.47 45.20 26.67
N GLU A 214 18.80 45.28 26.57
CA GLU A 214 19.48 45.43 25.28
C GLU A 214 19.28 44.17 24.44
N ILE A 215 18.95 44.35 23.17
CA ILE A 215 18.78 43.27 22.20
C ILE A 215 20.07 43.13 21.41
N GLU A 216 20.58 41.91 21.27
CA GLU A 216 21.66 41.61 20.34
C GLU A 216 21.07 41.36 18.95
N ALA A 217 21.43 42.22 17.98
CA ALA A 217 21.06 42.09 16.57
C ALA A 217 22.30 41.68 15.76
N ALA A 218 22.15 40.76 14.82
CA ALA A 218 23.24 40.37 13.93
C ALA A 218 23.29 41.28 12.69
N VAL A 219 24.51 41.60 12.24
CA VAL A 219 24.76 42.34 11.00
C VAL A 219 25.04 41.32 9.90
N LEU A 220 24.25 41.31 8.83
CA LEU A 220 24.35 40.31 7.75
C LEU A 220 24.71 40.91 6.39
N SER A 221 25.36 40.12 5.54
CA SER A 221 25.76 40.40 4.14
C SER A 221 25.52 39.18 3.24
N ALA A 222 25.57 39.29 1.91
CA ALA A 222 25.13 38.21 1.00
C ALA A 222 26.19 37.11 0.71
N GLY A 223 25.76 35.84 0.61
CA GLY A 223 26.59 34.69 0.20
C GLY A 223 25.80 33.47 -0.32
N ILE A 224 26.47 32.50 -0.97
CA ILE A 224 25.86 31.31 -1.59
C ILE A 224 26.71 30.06 -1.38
N VAL A 225 26.12 28.95 -0.89
CA VAL A 225 26.68 27.57 -0.89
C VAL A 225 25.54 26.55 -1.06
N SER A 226 25.82 25.36 -1.61
CA SER A 226 24.88 24.28 -1.97
C SER A 226 25.44 22.86 -1.74
N ASP A 227 24.57 21.83 -1.60
CA ASP A 227 24.51 20.54 -2.35
C ASP A 227 23.99 19.30 -1.52
N ARG A 228 23.81 18.14 -2.18
CA ARG A 228 22.87 17.01 -1.89
C ARG A 228 23.48 15.71 -1.28
N GLY A 229 22.64 14.75 -0.80
CA GLY A 229 23.08 13.35 -0.59
C GLY A 229 22.12 12.24 0.01
N SER A 230 21.92 11.16 -0.77
CA SER A 230 21.72 9.70 -0.44
C SER A 230 20.52 9.09 0.37
N LEU A 231 20.34 7.78 0.16
CA LEU A 231 19.22 6.89 0.57
C LEU A 231 19.32 6.29 1.99
N PHE A 232 20.53 6.03 2.48
CA PHE A 232 20.83 5.96 3.90
C PHE A 232 22.05 6.84 4.14
N SER A 233 22.02 7.64 5.20
CA SER A 233 23.16 8.47 5.64
C SER A 233 23.57 8.06 7.05
N GLY A 234 24.74 8.51 7.49
CA GLY A 234 25.29 8.18 8.81
C GLY A 234 25.96 6.79 8.87
N PRO A 235 26.83 6.59 9.87
CA PRO A 235 27.59 5.36 10.07
C PRO A 235 26.70 4.19 10.50
N PHE A 236 27.14 2.98 10.19
CA PHE A 236 26.60 1.76 10.78
C PHE A 236 27.31 1.48 12.11
N VAL A 237 26.55 1.15 13.16
CA VAL A 237 27.07 1.07 14.54
C VAL A 237 26.40 -0.05 15.34
N GLY A 238 27.19 -0.75 16.16
CA GLY A 238 26.69 -1.68 17.19
C GLY A 238 25.95 -2.90 16.67
N ARG A 239 26.36 -3.44 15.52
CA ARG A 239 25.71 -4.57 14.83
C ARG A 239 26.70 -5.58 14.24
N ASP A 240 27.95 -5.53 14.70
CA ASP A 240 29.06 -6.32 14.19
C ASP A 240 28.85 -7.83 14.43
N GLU A 241 28.20 -8.21 15.54
CA GLU A 241 27.83 -9.59 15.85
C GLU A 241 26.74 -10.11 14.89
N GLU A 242 25.67 -9.35 14.67
CA GLU A 242 24.59 -9.77 13.77
C GLU A 242 25.02 -9.78 12.30
N LEU A 243 25.90 -8.87 11.89
CA LEU A 243 26.51 -8.88 10.55
C LEU A 243 27.42 -10.12 10.40
N SER A 244 28.27 -10.41 11.39
CA SER A 244 29.10 -11.63 11.41
C SER A 244 28.25 -12.91 11.34
N LEU A 245 27.05 -12.94 11.95
CA LEU A 245 26.14 -14.07 11.82
C LEU A 245 25.60 -14.24 10.39
N LEU A 246 25.30 -13.15 9.67
CA LEU A 246 24.90 -13.22 8.25
C LEU A 246 26.05 -13.70 7.35
N GLU A 247 27.28 -13.20 7.56
CA GLU A 247 28.48 -13.66 6.85
C GLU A 247 28.73 -15.16 7.06
N ASN A 248 28.51 -15.66 8.28
CA ASN A 248 28.66 -17.07 8.61
C ASN A 248 27.60 -17.96 7.92
N GLU A 249 26.34 -17.54 7.87
CA GLU A 249 25.27 -18.30 7.20
C GLU A 249 25.37 -18.21 5.66
N LEU A 250 25.85 -17.10 5.09
CA LEU A 250 26.23 -17.01 3.66
C LEU A 250 27.37 -17.97 3.34
N SER A 251 28.42 -17.94 4.16
CA SER A 251 29.55 -18.86 4.05
C SER A 251 29.12 -20.33 4.20
N ALA A 252 28.12 -20.60 5.03
CA ALA A 252 27.54 -21.93 5.19
C ALA A 252 26.66 -22.33 4.00
N SER A 253 25.91 -21.41 3.38
CA SER A 253 25.06 -21.72 2.23
C SER A 253 25.87 -22.08 0.99
N ILE A 254 26.95 -21.32 0.74
CA ILE A 254 27.91 -21.56 -0.34
C ILE A 254 28.56 -22.96 -0.24
N ARG A 255 28.74 -23.49 0.98
CA ARG A 255 29.37 -24.80 1.21
C ARG A 255 28.40 -25.99 1.28
N ASN A 256 27.19 -25.79 1.80
CA ASN A 256 26.35 -26.89 2.29
C ASN A 256 24.92 -26.93 1.69
N GLY A 257 24.60 -26.10 0.70
CA GLY A 257 23.22 -25.90 0.25
C GLY A 257 22.49 -24.87 1.11
N ALA A 258 21.19 -24.67 0.88
CA ALA A 258 20.49 -23.47 1.31
C ALA A 258 20.50 -23.25 2.84
N ARG A 259 20.35 -21.98 3.23
CA ARG A 259 20.21 -21.52 4.61
C ARG A 259 19.05 -20.54 4.75
N ARG A 260 18.41 -20.53 5.92
CA ARG A 260 17.34 -19.59 6.28
C ARG A 260 17.75 -18.77 7.50
N VAL A 261 17.69 -17.45 7.40
CA VAL A 261 17.88 -16.53 8.52
C VAL A 261 16.59 -15.74 8.70
N SER A 262 16.03 -15.73 9.91
CA SER A 262 14.90 -14.86 10.26
C SER A 262 15.38 -13.73 11.16
N ILE A 263 15.29 -12.49 10.68
CA ILE A 263 15.68 -11.30 11.41
C ILE A 263 14.41 -10.64 11.96
N ARG A 264 14.22 -10.77 13.28
CA ARG A 264 13.08 -10.22 14.01
C ARG A 264 13.50 -8.99 14.80
N GLY A 265 12.54 -8.14 15.13
CA GLY A 265 12.77 -6.98 15.97
C GLY A 265 11.75 -5.89 15.70
N GLU A 266 11.76 -4.86 16.54
CA GLU A 266 10.76 -3.79 16.46
C GLU A 266 10.89 -2.91 15.20
N ALA A 267 9.85 -2.12 14.94
CA ALA A 267 9.89 -1.16 13.84
C ALA A 267 10.96 -0.08 14.10
N GLY A 268 11.72 0.30 13.07
CA GLY A 268 12.84 1.25 13.19
C GLY A 268 14.15 0.69 13.77
N VAL A 269 14.18 -0.55 14.25
CA VAL A 269 15.34 -1.13 14.99
C VAL A 269 16.62 -1.37 14.16
N GLY A 270 16.55 -1.18 12.84
CA GLY A 270 17.68 -1.31 11.92
C GLY A 270 17.67 -2.54 10.98
N LYS A 271 16.62 -3.36 10.97
CA LYS A 271 16.52 -4.59 10.12
C LYS A 271 16.98 -4.38 8.66
N SER A 272 16.35 -3.47 7.91
CA SER A 272 16.72 -3.21 6.52
C SER A 272 18.07 -2.49 6.37
N ARG A 273 18.59 -1.81 7.41
CA ARG A 273 19.95 -1.24 7.40
C ARG A 273 21.01 -2.33 7.54
N LEU A 274 20.81 -3.31 8.41
CA LEU A 274 21.70 -4.49 8.54
C LEU A 274 21.81 -5.24 7.20
N VAL A 275 20.68 -5.47 6.52
CA VAL A 275 20.70 -6.12 5.20
C VAL A 275 21.34 -5.21 4.13
N TYR A 276 21.10 -3.90 4.15
CA TYR A 276 21.72 -2.95 3.22
C TYR A 276 23.26 -2.92 3.33
N GLU A 277 23.81 -2.95 4.55
CA GLU A 277 25.27 -3.02 4.75
C GLU A 277 25.83 -4.36 4.28
N PHE A 278 25.11 -5.46 4.57
CA PHE A 278 25.46 -6.80 4.08
C PHE A 278 25.44 -6.91 2.55
N GLU A 279 24.43 -6.33 1.88
CA GLU A 279 24.37 -6.22 0.41
C GLU A 279 25.52 -5.36 -0.14
N THR A 280 25.79 -4.21 0.49
CA THR A 280 26.86 -3.28 0.09
C THR A 280 28.25 -3.90 0.24
N ALA A 281 28.45 -4.77 1.23
CA ALA A 281 29.67 -5.53 1.44
C ALA A 281 29.87 -6.68 0.43
N HIS A 282 28.80 -7.13 -0.24
CA HIS A 282 28.77 -8.31 -1.11
C HIS A 282 28.26 -8.03 -2.54
N PRO A 283 28.88 -7.10 -3.30
CA PRO A 283 28.47 -6.77 -4.67
C PRO A 283 28.63 -7.92 -5.68
N GLU A 284 29.35 -8.98 -5.32
CA GLU A 284 29.47 -10.23 -6.10
C GLU A 284 28.29 -11.19 -5.93
N ILE A 285 27.48 -11.03 -4.88
CA ILE A 285 26.35 -11.90 -4.55
C ILE A 285 25.09 -11.36 -5.23
N ARG A 286 24.25 -12.26 -5.75
CA ARG A 286 22.96 -11.87 -6.33
C ARG A 286 21.93 -11.64 -5.24
N PHE A 287 21.31 -10.47 -5.19
CA PHE A 287 20.15 -10.22 -4.33
C PHE A 287 18.84 -10.29 -5.12
N ILE A 288 17.82 -10.90 -4.52
CA ILE A 288 16.45 -11.01 -5.04
C ILE A 288 15.50 -10.51 -3.96
N ASP A 289 14.89 -9.35 -4.20
CA ASP A 289 13.97 -8.72 -3.25
C ASP A 289 12.54 -9.20 -3.45
N LEU A 290 11.92 -9.68 -2.38
CA LEU A 290 10.52 -10.04 -2.24
C LEU A 290 9.93 -9.19 -1.10
N GLN A 291 8.89 -8.39 -1.37
CA GLN A 291 8.31 -7.50 -0.36
C GLN A 291 6.81 -7.75 -0.18
N ALA A 292 6.41 -8.08 1.04
CA ALA A 292 5.00 -8.23 1.40
C ALA A 292 4.37 -6.88 1.77
N ASP A 293 3.07 -6.72 1.48
CA ASP A 293 2.29 -5.52 1.81
C ASP A 293 0.82 -5.90 2.03
N THR A 294 0.20 -5.41 3.09
CA THR A 294 -1.20 -5.71 3.45
C THR A 294 -2.22 -4.88 2.68
N ILE A 295 -1.81 -3.77 2.05
CA ILE A 295 -2.76 -2.71 1.69
C ILE A 295 -3.61 -3.04 0.44
N GLN A 296 -3.12 -3.94 -0.44
CA GLN A 296 -3.91 -4.43 -1.58
C GLN A 296 -4.48 -5.84 -1.38
N GLY A 297 -4.01 -6.61 -0.40
CA GLY A 297 -4.51 -7.96 -0.10
C GLY A 297 -4.43 -8.96 -1.27
N ARG A 298 -3.57 -8.70 -2.27
CA ARG A 298 -3.43 -9.52 -3.47
C ARG A 298 -2.49 -10.68 -3.20
N SER A 299 -2.95 -11.91 -3.40
CA SER A 299 -2.09 -13.09 -3.36
C SER A 299 -0.90 -12.95 -4.32
N PHE A 300 0.23 -13.54 -3.95
CA PHE A 300 1.49 -13.49 -4.69
C PHE A 300 2.10 -12.08 -4.86
N ASN A 301 1.68 -11.05 -4.10
CA ASN A 301 2.19 -9.68 -4.24
C ASN A 301 3.75 -9.54 -4.27
N PRO A 302 4.54 -10.26 -3.44
CA PRO A 302 6.00 -10.19 -3.52
C PRO A 302 6.54 -10.62 -4.90
N PHE A 303 5.91 -11.63 -5.51
CA PHE A 303 6.27 -12.13 -6.83
C PHE A 303 5.79 -11.20 -7.95
N VAL A 304 4.64 -10.52 -7.79
CA VAL A 304 4.17 -9.49 -8.73
C VAL A 304 5.19 -8.36 -8.85
N ARG A 305 5.72 -7.85 -7.73
CA ARG A 305 6.78 -6.81 -7.73
C ARG A 305 8.06 -7.31 -8.41
N LEU A 306 8.53 -8.52 -8.08
CA LEU A 306 9.71 -9.13 -8.71
C LEU A 306 9.52 -9.28 -10.24
N LEU A 307 8.36 -9.78 -10.68
CA LEU A 307 8.03 -9.99 -12.08
C LEU A 307 7.93 -8.66 -12.85
N ARG A 308 7.33 -7.61 -12.27
CA ARG A 308 7.30 -6.26 -12.86
C ARG A 308 8.73 -5.72 -13.11
N ARG A 309 9.61 -5.82 -12.10
CA ARG A 309 11.02 -5.38 -12.18
C ARG A 309 11.81 -6.19 -13.23
N PHE A 310 11.60 -7.50 -13.30
CA PHE A 310 12.24 -8.38 -14.29
C PHE A 310 11.75 -8.08 -15.72
N ALA A 311 10.44 -7.92 -15.90
CA ALA A 311 9.81 -7.66 -17.19
C ALA A 311 10.19 -6.29 -17.78
N GLN A 312 10.54 -5.31 -16.93
CA GLN A 312 10.77 -3.91 -17.30
C GLN A 312 9.56 -3.34 -18.07
N LEU A 313 8.35 -3.61 -17.58
CA LEU A 313 7.11 -3.11 -18.18
C LEU A 313 7.13 -1.58 -18.21
N GLY A 314 6.85 -1.02 -19.39
CA GLY A 314 6.80 0.41 -19.61
C GLY A 314 5.40 0.84 -20.04
N ASP A 315 4.86 1.87 -19.37
CA ASP A 315 3.50 2.39 -19.59
C ASP A 315 3.28 3.09 -20.96
N GLN A 316 4.34 3.24 -21.77
CA GLN A 316 4.28 3.72 -23.15
C GLN A 316 4.20 2.57 -24.18
N GLY A 317 4.39 1.32 -23.75
CA GLY A 317 4.18 0.14 -24.60
C GLY A 317 2.71 -0.25 -24.63
N ASP A 318 2.21 -0.63 -25.80
CA ASP A 318 0.91 -1.30 -25.87
C ASP A 318 0.97 -2.66 -25.15
N THR A 319 -0.21 -3.22 -24.80
CA THR A 319 -0.30 -4.51 -24.10
C THR A 319 0.43 -5.62 -24.85
N GLU A 320 0.48 -5.55 -26.18
CA GLU A 320 1.13 -6.52 -27.04
C GLU A 320 2.67 -6.43 -27.00
N SER A 321 3.24 -5.22 -26.97
CA SER A 321 4.67 -4.99 -26.73
C SER A 321 5.08 -5.47 -25.34
N ASN A 322 4.30 -5.16 -24.31
CA ASN A 322 4.53 -5.62 -22.95
C ASN A 322 4.45 -7.16 -22.83
N ARG A 323 3.45 -7.79 -23.49
CA ARG A 323 3.31 -9.26 -23.60
C ARG A 323 4.52 -9.91 -24.28
N SER A 324 4.90 -9.38 -25.44
CA SER A 324 6.03 -9.89 -26.25
C SER A 324 7.38 -9.70 -25.55
N GLY A 325 7.58 -8.56 -24.89
CA GLY A 325 8.79 -8.26 -24.12
C GLY A 325 8.96 -9.17 -22.91
N PHE A 326 7.87 -9.47 -22.21
CA PHE A 326 7.89 -10.45 -21.11
C PHE A 326 8.20 -11.87 -21.61
N GLU A 327 7.51 -12.32 -22.66
CA GLU A 327 7.69 -13.63 -23.29
C GLU A 327 9.14 -13.84 -23.76
N ALA A 328 9.75 -12.84 -24.40
CA ALA A 328 11.14 -12.89 -24.82
C ALA A 328 12.13 -12.99 -23.64
N ARG A 329 11.89 -12.25 -22.55
CA ARG A 329 12.78 -12.25 -21.36
C ARG A 329 12.73 -13.56 -20.58
N VAL A 330 11.55 -14.14 -20.38
CA VAL A 330 11.41 -15.44 -19.70
C VAL A 330 12.03 -16.55 -20.54
N SER A 331 11.86 -16.50 -21.87
CA SER A 331 12.48 -17.45 -22.80
C SER A 331 14.02 -17.34 -22.83
N ASP A 332 14.56 -16.13 -22.89
CA ASP A 332 16.01 -15.87 -22.81
C ASP A 332 16.61 -16.33 -21.47
N LEU A 333 15.91 -16.11 -20.34
CA LEU A 333 16.30 -16.63 -19.04
C LEU A 333 16.35 -18.17 -19.04
N ALA A 334 15.31 -18.84 -19.55
CA ALA A 334 15.26 -20.30 -19.63
C ALA A 334 16.38 -20.88 -20.49
N LEU A 335 16.67 -20.24 -21.63
CA LEU A 335 17.78 -20.64 -22.52
C LEU A 335 19.15 -20.45 -21.86
N ARG A 336 19.42 -19.28 -21.26
CA ARG A 336 20.69 -18.97 -20.60
C ARG A 336 20.95 -19.77 -19.32
N ARG A 337 19.89 -20.25 -18.67
CA ARG A 337 19.93 -21.02 -17.42
C ARG A 337 19.50 -22.48 -17.62
N GLY A 338 19.57 -22.97 -18.85
CA GLY A 338 19.17 -24.34 -19.21
C GLY A 338 20.01 -25.45 -18.55
N ASP A 339 21.20 -25.12 -18.05
CA ASP A 339 22.01 -26.00 -17.21
C ASP A 339 21.41 -26.20 -15.82
N ILE A 340 20.89 -25.13 -15.21
CA ILE A 340 20.17 -25.15 -13.94
C ILE A 340 18.81 -25.82 -14.14
N LEU A 341 18.08 -25.49 -15.22
CA LEU A 341 16.82 -26.15 -15.55
C LEU A 341 16.99 -27.68 -15.58
N ARG A 342 17.98 -28.19 -16.34
CA ARG A 342 18.27 -29.63 -16.41
C ARG A 342 18.74 -30.25 -15.09
N ARG A 343 19.31 -29.49 -14.16
CA ARG A 343 19.70 -29.99 -12.83
C ARG A 343 18.48 -30.30 -11.97
N HIS A 344 17.49 -29.41 -11.97
CA HIS A 344 16.27 -29.56 -11.14
C HIS A 344 15.16 -30.32 -11.86
N ARG A 345 15.14 -30.28 -13.20
CA ARG A 345 14.10 -30.85 -14.07
C ARG A 345 14.75 -31.43 -15.33
N PRO A 346 15.35 -32.63 -15.25
CA PRO A 346 16.17 -33.21 -16.33
C PRO A 346 15.43 -33.35 -17.66
N ASP A 347 14.12 -33.61 -17.60
CA ASP A 347 13.27 -33.88 -18.75
C ASP A 347 12.59 -32.61 -19.33
N GLU A 348 12.74 -31.44 -18.69
CA GLU A 348 12.12 -30.18 -19.14
C GLU A 348 13.10 -29.36 -20.01
N THR A 349 12.76 -29.13 -21.29
CA THR A 349 13.55 -28.24 -22.16
C THR A 349 13.25 -26.77 -21.85
N PRO A 350 14.17 -25.83 -22.18
CA PRO A 350 13.92 -24.39 -22.03
C PRO A 350 12.64 -23.90 -22.71
N GLU A 351 12.31 -24.47 -23.88
CA GLU A 351 11.12 -24.14 -24.67
C GLU A 351 9.84 -24.69 -24.01
N ALA A 352 9.90 -25.90 -23.47
CA ALA A 352 8.80 -26.49 -22.69
C ALA A 352 8.53 -25.68 -21.41
N PHE A 353 9.60 -25.32 -20.68
CA PHE A 353 9.51 -24.45 -19.51
C PHE A 353 8.88 -23.10 -19.86
N ALA A 354 9.33 -22.44 -20.93
CA ALA A 354 8.80 -21.17 -21.38
C ALA A 354 7.31 -21.26 -21.75
N LYS A 355 6.94 -22.24 -22.59
CA LYS A 355 5.54 -22.51 -23.01
C LYS A 355 4.62 -22.72 -21.80
N ARG A 356 5.08 -23.45 -20.78
CA ARG A 356 4.31 -23.73 -19.56
C ARG A 356 4.24 -22.53 -18.61
N SER A 357 5.36 -21.83 -18.41
CA SER A 357 5.51 -20.87 -17.31
C SER A 357 5.14 -19.42 -17.66
N ILE A 358 5.16 -19.05 -18.94
CA ILE A 358 4.88 -17.67 -19.37
C ILE A 358 3.41 -17.27 -19.10
N PRO A 359 2.37 -18.02 -19.51
CA PRO A 359 0.99 -17.60 -19.25
C PRO A 359 0.63 -17.50 -17.75
N PRO A 360 1.03 -18.45 -16.87
CA PRO A 360 0.79 -18.30 -15.43
C PRO A 360 1.49 -17.09 -14.82
N LEU A 361 2.79 -16.87 -15.09
CA LEU A 361 3.52 -15.72 -14.53
C LEU A 361 3.02 -14.39 -15.10
N GLY A 362 2.69 -14.35 -16.38
CA GLY A 362 2.13 -13.17 -17.02
C GLY A 362 0.72 -12.83 -16.52
N SER A 363 -0.06 -13.82 -16.07
CA SER A 363 -1.38 -13.55 -15.45
C SER A 363 -1.28 -12.70 -14.18
N LEU A 364 -0.21 -12.88 -13.38
CA LEU A 364 0.11 -12.03 -12.21
C LEU A 364 0.44 -10.58 -12.61
N LEU A 365 0.87 -10.36 -13.86
CA LEU A 365 1.12 -9.06 -14.46
C LEU A 365 -0.08 -8.50 -15.23
N ARG A 366 -1.24 -9.17 -15.19
CA ARG A 366 -2.45 -8.88 -15.99
C ARG A 366 -2.24 -9.03 -17.52
N LEU A 367 -1.24 -9.79 -17.94
CA LEU A 367 -1.00 -10.17 -19.34
C LEU A 367 -1.74 -11.48 -19.67
N SER A 368 -2.24 -11.64 -20.89
CA SER A 368 -3.00 -12.81 -21.33
C SER A 368 -2.45 -13.45 -22.60
N TRP A 369 -2.59 -14.77 -22.71
CA TRP A 369 -2.28 -15.56 -23.91
C TRP A 369 -3.54 -16.37 -24.28
N PRO A 370 -4.50 -15.76 -25.00
CA PRO A 370 -5.77 -16.40 -25.33
C PRO A 370 -5.59 -17.74 -26.03
N GLY A 371 -6.32 -18.76 -25.59
CA GLY A 371 -6.28 -20.10 -26.17
C GLY A 371 -5.04 -20.95 -25.82
N SER A 372 -4.12 -20.43 -25.00
CA SER A 372 -3.07 -21.24 -24.34
C SER A 372 -3.69 -22.35 -23.46
N VAL A 373 -2.92 -23.37 -23.10
CA VAL A 373 -3.43 -24.45 -22.22
C VAL A 373 -3.91 -23.86 -20.89
N PHE A 374 -3.10 -22.98 -20.28
CA PHE A 374 -3.44 -22.25 -19.06
C PHE A 374 -4.79 -21.51 -19.12
N ASP A 375 -5.10 -20.89 -20.25
CA ASP A 375 -6.37 -20.19 -20.48
C ASP A 375 -7.58 -21.15 -20.59
N LYS A 376 -7.35 -22.46 -20.78
CA LYS A 376 -8.39 -23.50 -20.79
C LYS A 376 -8.46 -24.32 -19.50
N LEU A 377 -7.50 -24.15 -18.59
CA LEU A 377 -7.51 -24.81 -17.29
C LEU A 377 -8.60 -24.25 -16.38
N ASP A 378 -9.17 -25.11 -15.54
CA ASP A 378 -10.01 -24.68 -14.42
C ASP A 378 -9.20 -23.87 -13.38
N PRO A 379 -9.86 -23.09 -12.50
CA PRO A 379 -9.17 -22.20 -11.57
C PRO A 379 -8.14 -22.90 -10.67
N LYS A 380 -8.38 -24.16 -10.24
CA LYS A 380 -7.46 -24.90 -9.39
C LYS A 380 -6.17 -25.22 -10.13
N LEU A 381 -6.29 -25.80 -11.33
CA LEU A 381 -5.12 -26.12 -12.15
C LEU A 381 -4.36 -24.86 -12.58
N ARG A 382 -5.04 -23.72 -12.79
CA ARG A 382 -4.37 -22.42 -13.01
C ARG A 382 -3.47 -22.04 -11.83
N PHE A 383 -3.96 -22.10 -10.59
CA PHE A 383 -3.15 -21.76 -9.41
C PHE A 383 -1.98 -22.71 -9.17
N GLU A 384 -2.18 -24.02 -9.34
CA GLU A 384 -1.10 -25.00 -9.25
C GLU A 384 -0.02 -24.75 -10.31
N ASN A 385 -0.40 -24.29 -11.51
CA ASN A 385 0.51 -23.82 -12.54
C ASN A 385 1.19 -22.48 -12.17
N ILE A 386 0.50 -21.53 -11.55
CA ILE A 386 1.10 -20.27 -11.04
C ILE A 386 2.22 -20.60 -10.04
N ILE A 387 1.94 -21.41 -9.01
CA ILE A 387 2.94 -21.81 -8.01
C ILE A 387 4.10 -22.58 -8.66
N THR A 388 3.81 -23.53 -9.56
CA THR A 388 4.85 -24.31 -10.27
C THR A 388 5.76 -23.43 -11.14
N SER A 389 5.19 -22.36 -11.71
CA SER A 389 5.91 -21.38 -12.52
C SER A 389 6.73 -20.42 -11.67
N ILE A 390 6.20 -19.93 -10.54
CA ILE A 390 6.95 -19.12 -9.56
C ILE A 390 8.18 -19.89 -9.06
N ARG A 391 7.98 -21.15 -8.65
CA ARG A 391 9.05 -22.05 -8.20
C ARG A 391 10.16 -22.19 -9.24
N GLY A 392 9.78 -22.52 -10.48
CA GLY A 392 10.74 -22.68 -11.58
C GLY A 392 11.45 -21.38 -11.94
N PHE A 393 10.72 -20.25 -11.95
CA PHE A 393 11.29 -18.93 -12.20
C PHE A 393 12.31 -18.53 -11.13
N LEU A 394 12.00 -18.71 -9.85
CA LEU A 394 12.98 -18.52 -8.76
C LEU A 394 14.17 -19.48 -8.88
N THR A 395 13.95 -20.74 -9.28
CA THR A 395 15.04 -21.71 -9.51
C THR A 395 16.01 -21.22 -10.57
N LEU A 396 15.53 -20.66 -11.70
CA LEU A 396 16.41 -20.10 -12.75
C LEU A 396 17.10 -18.79 -12.32
N LEU A 397 16.42 -17.95 -11.54
CA LEU A 397 16.97 -16.70 -11.01
C LEU A 397 18.03 -16.92 -9.92
N ALA A 398 17.88 -17.93 -9.05
CA ALA A 398 18.74 -18.14 -7.88
C ALA A 398 19.74 -19.29 -8.04
N GLY A 399 19.36 -20.39 -8.69
CA GLY A 399 20.18 -21.60 -8.78
C GLY A 399 21.51 -21.39 -9.52
N GLY A 400 22.52 -22.19 -9.20
CA GLY A 400 23.83 -22.17 -9.90
C GLY A 400 24.72 -20.95 -9.62
N GLY A 401 24.53 -20.23 -8.52
CA GLY A 401 25.48 -19.23 -8.02
C GLY A 401 25.04 -18.64 -6.67
N PRO A 402 25.96 -18.18 -5.81
CA PRO A 402 25.61 -17.60 -4.51
C PRO A 402 24.56 -16.50 -4.63
N THR A 403 23.40 -16.71 -3.99
CA THR A 403 22.24 -15.82 -4.10
C THR A 403 21.61 -15.60 -2.72
N VAL A 404 21.25 -14.35 -2.42
CA VAL A 404 20.43 -13.97 -1.27
C VAL A 404 19.01 -13.70 -1.76
N ILE A 405 18.02 -14.30 -1.13
CA ILE A 405 16.60 -13.99 -1.35
C ILE A 405 16.09 -13.30 -0.10
N LEU A 406 15.79 -12.01 -0.21
CA LEU A 406 15.32 -11.16 0.88
C LEU A 406 13.80 -11.09 0.86
N LEU A 407 13.14 -11.59 1.91
CA LEU A 407 11.71 -11.45 2.14
C LEU A 407 11.46 -10.36 3.19
N GLU A 408 11.17 -9.14 2.73
CA GLU A 408 10.75 -8.04 3.59
C GLU A 408 9.32 -8.19 4.11
N ASP A 409 9.11 -7.76 5.35
CA ASP A 409 7.82 -7.70 6.03
C ASP A 409 7.03 -9.02 6.06
N SER A 410 7.71 -10.17 6.21
CA SER A 410 7.15 -11.54 6.26
C SER A 410 5.88 -11.75 7.11
N HIS A 411 5.66 -10.95 8.17
CA HIS A 411 4.41 -10.92 8.95
C HIS A 411 3.16 -10.44 8.17
N CYS A 412 3.33 -9.86 7.00
CA CYS A 412 2.30 -9.37 6.08
C CYS A 412 2.08 -10.32 4.89
N LEU A 413 2.72 -11.50 4.89
CA LEU A 413 2.66 -12.46 3.78
C LEU A 413 1.33 -13.22 3.82
N ASP A 414 0.61 -13.24 2.70
CA ASP A 414 -0.59 -14.06 2.51
C ASP A 414 -0.27 -15.55 2.39
N GLU A 415 -1.26 -16.40 2.64
CA GLU A 415 -1.11 -17.87 2.65
C GLU A 415 -0.65 -18.45 1.30
N ASP A 416 -1.14 -17.88 0.19
CA ASP A 416 -0.78 -18.31 -1.16
C ASP A 416 0.69 -17.98 -1.47
N SER A 417 1.11 -16.75 -1.16
CA SER A 417 2.52 -16.34 -1.23
C SER A 417 3.40 -17.19 -0.31
N ARG A 418 2.95 -17.49 0.92
CA ARG A 418 3.69 -18.32 1.88
C ARG A 418 3.92 -19.72 1.31
N LYS A 419 2.87 -20.34 0.77
CA LYS A 419 2.95 -21.64 0.09
C LYS A 419 3.92 -21.61 -1.10
N ALA A 420 3.95 -20.54 -1.89
CA ALA A 420 4.91 -20.39 -2.97
C ALA A 420 6.36 -20.21 -2.48
N VAL A 421 6.58 -19.47 -1.38
CA VAL A 421 7.89 -19.30 -0.74
C VAL A 421 8.41 -20.64 -0.20
N ASP A 422 7.63 -21.33 0.64
CA ASP A 422 8.06 -22.60 1.25
C ASP A 422 8.36 -23.68 0.18
N LEU A 423 7.51 -23.82 -0.85
CA LEU A 423 7.78 -24.75 -1.96
C LEU A 423 8.95 -24.35 -2.86
N SER A 424 9.33 -23.07 -2.89
CA SER A 424 10.54 -22.60 -3.60
C SER A 424 11.81 -22.78 -2.77
N MET A 425 11.70 -22.75 -1.44
CA MET A 425 12.78 -23.13 -0.54
C MET A 425 13.17 -24.60 -0.75
N ASP A 426 12.18 -25.51 -0.80
CA ASP A 426 12.42 -26.94 -1.05
C ASP A 426 13.15 -27.20 -2.37
N ASP A 427 12.73 -26.56 -3.46
CA ASP A 427 13.35 -26.71 -4.79
C ASP A 427 14.81 -26.22 -4.82
N LEU A 428 15.15 -25.22 -4.00
CA LEU A 428 16.48 -24.60 -3.90
C LEU A 428 17.35 -25.16 -2.76
N ALA A 429 16.88 -26.17 -2.02
CA ALA A 429 17.55 -26.66 -0.80
C ALA A 429 19.02 -27.10 -1.01
N SER A 430 19.40 -27.51 -2.23
CA SER A 430 20.77 -27.91 -2.58
C SER A 430 21.61 -26.83 -3.28
N ASP A 431 21.03 -25.68 -3.63
CA ASP A 431 21.76 -24.54 -4.21
C ASP A 431 22.35 -23.63 -3.12
N PRO A 432 23.38 -22.82 -3.44
CA PRO A 432 24.01 -21.88 -2.51
C PRO A 432 23.13 -20.62 -2.28
N VAL A 433 21.96 -20.81 -1.67
CA VAL A 433 20.96 -19.76 -1.43
C VAL A 433 20.85 -19.42 0.05
N LEU A 434 20.92 -18.13 0.38
CA LEU A 434 20.61 -17.60 1.71
C LEU A 434 19.25 -16.89 1.68
N TRP A 435 18.24 -17.48 2.30
CA TRP A 435 16.94 -16.85 2.50
C TRP A 435 16.98 -15.97 3.76
N ILE A 436 16.71 -14.68 3.63
CA ILE A 436 16.64 -13.73 4.75
C ILE A 436 15.21 -13.24 4.89
N GLU A 437 14.57 -13.49 6.03
CA GLU A 437 13.18 -13.07 6.31
C GLU A 437 13.17 -11.96 7.37
N LEU A 438 12.70 -10.76 7.01
CA LEU A 438 12.51 -9.67 7.96
C LEU A 438 11.09 -9.70 8.52
N GLY A 439 10.94 -9.52 9.84
CA GLY A 439 9.62 -9.51 10.47
C GLY A 439 9.57 -8.82 11.84
N ARG A 440 8.38 -8.82 12.43
CA ARG A 440 8.14 -8.38 13.82
C ARG A 440 8.15 -9.59 14.77
N PRO A 441 8.50 -9.42 16.06
CA PRO A 441 8.39 -10.46 17.07
C PRO A 441 6.90 -10.76 17.41
N GLY A 442 6.62 -11.96 17.92
CA GLY A 442 5.34 -12.32 18.54
C GLY A 442 4.11 -12.43 17.61
N THR A 443 4.25 -12.29 16.30
CA THR A 443 3.12 -12.26 15.34
C THR A 443 2.61 -13.64 14.91
N GLY A 444 2.98 -14.73 15.59
CA GLY A 444 2.65 -16.11 15.18
C GLY A 444 3.34 -16.58 13.89
N SER A 445 3.90 -15.67 13.09
CA SER A 445 4.79 -15.92 11.94
C SER A 445 6.20 -16.38 12.35
N GLU A 446 6.31 -17.05 13.50
CA GLU A 446 7.51 -17.80 13.86
C GLU A 446 7.70 -18.91 12.81
N PRO A 447 8.90 -19.12 12.26
CA PRO A 447 9.14 -20.30 11.46
C PRO A 447 8.94 -21.52 12.35
N ALA A 448 7.86 -22.27 12.12
CA ALA A 448 7.90 -23.70 12.37
C ALA A 448 9.18 -24.23 11.70
N GLU A 449 9.95 -25.06 12.39
CA GLU A 449 11.19 -25.64 11.84
C GLU A 449 10.84 -26.36 10.53
N ALA A 450 11.08 -25.70 9.40
CA ALA A 450 10.71 -26.21 8.09
C ALA A 450 11.59 -27.44 7.82
N PRO A 451 11.00 -28.65 7.69
CA PRO A 451 11.77 -29.88 7.69
C PRO A 451 12.59 -30.02 6.40
N GLY A 452 13.83 -29.53 6.42
CA GLY A 452 14.77 -29.67 5.30
C GLY A 452 15.93 -28.67 5.28
N ILE A 453 15.73 -27.43 5.74
CA ILE A 453 16.73 -26.35 5.61
C ILE A 453 17.17 -25.84 6.99
N PRO A 454 18.48 -25.78 7.29
CA PRO A 454 18.96 -25.21 8.55
C PRO A 454 18.57 -23.74 8.70
N SER A 455 17.89 -23.43 9.80
CA SER A 455 17.38 -22.09 10.11
C SER A 455 18.11 -21.44 11.29
N ARG A 456 18.29 -20.12 11.23
CA ARG A 456 18.88 -19.29 12.29
C ARG A 456 17.98 -18.08 12.61
N GLY A 457 17.68 -17.86 13.88
CA GLY A 457 17.04 -16.63 14.35
C GLY A 457 18.08 -15.56 14.70
N ILE A 458 17.81 -14.31 14.35
CA ILE A 458 18.49 -13.10 14.82
C ILE A 458 17.42 -12.17 15.38
N GLU A 459 17.52 -11.80 16.65
CA GLU A 459 16.62 -10.85 17.29
C GLU A 459 17.32 -9.50 17.48
N LEU A 460 16.93 -8.51 16.67
CA LEU A 460 17.42 -7.14 16.79
C LEU A 460 16.64 -6.39 17.88
N VAL A 461 17.29 -6.27 19.03
CA VAL A 461 16.93 -5.33 20.12
C VAL A 461 17.39 -3.91 19.80
N SER A 462 16.95 -2.89 20.56
CA SER A 462 17.52 -1.53 20.49
C SER A 462 19.04 -1.52 20.64
N LEU A 463 19.71 -0.49 20.13
CA LEU A 463 21.16 -0.31 20.34
C LEU A 463 21.48 -0.19 21.84
N ASP A 464 22.66 -0.67 22.22
CA ASP A 464 23.24 -0.35 23.52
C ASP A 464 23.62 1.13 23.62
N SER A 465 23.96 1.58 24.83
CA SER A 465 24.31 2.98 25.09
C SER A 465 25.50 3.47 24.26
N ALA A 466 26.51 2.63 24.01
CA ALA A 466 27.73 3.04 23.31
C ALA A 466 27.50 3.19 21.80
N ALA A 467 26.75 2.26 21.20
CA ALA A 467 26.36 2.34 19.79
C ALA A 467 25.34 3.47 19.54
N ALA A 468 24.39 3.66 20.45
CA ALA A 468 23.45 4.78 20.37
C ALA A 468 24.15 6.14 20.57
N GLU A 469 25.14 6.24 21.48
CA GLU A 469 26.03 7.42 21.60
C GLU A 469 26.78 7.73 20.30
N ALA A 470 27.33 6.70 19.65
CA ALA A 470 28.02 6.86 18.37
C ALA A 470 27.07 7.37 17.27
N LEU A 471 25.82 6.87 17.24
CA LEU A 471 24.78 7.35 16.32
C LEU A 471 24.39 8.81 16.61
N ILE A 472 24.16 9.17 17.89
CA ILE A 472 23.83 10.56 18.30
C ILE A 472 24.93 11.52 17.85
N ARG A 473 26.21 11.21 18.12
CA ARG A 473 27.36 12.03 17.70
C ARG A 473 27.42 12.22 16.18
N SER A 474 26.95 11.25 15.40
CA SER A 474 27.01 11.30 13.94
C SER A 474 25.87 12.09 13.27
N GLU A 475 24.74 12.29 13.95
CA GLU A 475 23.57 13.03 13.44
C GLU A 475 23.48 14.47 13.98
N LEU A 476 24.34 14.85 14.94
CA LEU A 476 24.42 16.20 15.49
C LEU A 476 25.63 16.97 14.92
N GLU A 477 25.44 18.25 14.63
CA GLU A 477 26.51 19.16 14.17
C GLU A 477 27.36 19.70 15.35
N GLY A 478 27.85 18.80 16.22
CA GLY A 478 28.65 19.14 17.40
C GLY A 478 28.73 17.98 18.40
N GLU A 479 29.68 18.04 19.33
CA GLU A 479 29.86 16.98 20.35
C GLU A 479 28.78 17.10 21.45
N PRO A 480 27.95 16.07 21.69
CA PRO A 480 26.91 16.14 22.71
C PRO A 480 27.47 16.10 24.14
N SER A 481 26.84 16.85 25.05
CA SER A 481 27.00 16.68 26.51
C SER A 481 26.50 15.30 26.94
N ARG A 482 26.92 14.86 28.14
CA ARG A 482 26.43 13.60 28.71
C ARG A 482 24.94 13.71 29.03
N GLU A 483 24.51 14.86 29.53
CA GLU A 483 23.13 15.21 29.84
C GLU A 483 22.24 15.16 28.59
N LEU A 484 22.69 15.69 27.45
CA LEU A 484 21.98 15.61 26.17
C LEU A 484 21.86 14.17 25.67
N THR A 485 22.95 13.38 25.75
CA THR A 485 22.94 11.96 25.39
C THR A 485 21.94 11.17 26.24
N GLU A 486 22.04 11.25 27.58
CA GLU A 486 21.12 10.56 28.49
C GLU A 486 19.66 10.99 28.27
N PHE A 487 19.42 12.26 27.93
CA PHE A 487 18.11 12.77 27.55
C PHE A 487 17.58 12.13 26.24
N ILE A 488 18.38 12.10 25.16
CA ILE A 488 17.97 11.50 23.88
C ILE A 488 17.72 10.00 24.04
N LEU A 489 18.59 9.28 24.75
CA LEU A 489 18.42 7.85 25.03
C LEU A 489 17.13 7.59 25.83
N GLY A 490 16.85 8.41 26.85
CA GLY A 490 15.62 8.32 27.64
C GLY A 490 14.34 8.55 26.84
N GLN A 491 14.36 9.37 25.79
CA GLN A 491 13.20 9.61 24.92
C GLN A 491 13.03 8.58 23.79
N THR A 492 14.12 7.94 23.35
CA THR A 492 14.16 7.08 22.16
C THR A 492 14.26 5.58 22.46
N GLY A 493 14.68 5.21 23.67
CA GLY A 493 14.89 3.81 24.06
C GLY A 493 15.96 3.09 23.23
N GLY A 494 16.95 3.82 22.70
CA GLY A 494 18.05 3.25 21.90
C GLY A 494 17.66 2.75 20.50
N ASN A 495 16.44 2.98 20.03
CA ASN A 495 16.02 2.56 18.69
C ASN A 495 16.67 3.48 17.63
N PRO A 496 17.47 2.96 16.67
CA PRO A 496 18.22 3.77 15.71
C PRO A 496 17.39 4.81 14.97
N PHE A 497 16.21 4.43 14.48
CA PHE A 497 15.36 5.33 13.72
C PHE A 497 14.83 6.46 14.60
N PHE A 498 14.44 6.20 15.85
CA PHE A 498 13.99 7.28 16.75
C PHE A 498 15.16 8.16 17.21
N VAL A 499 16.37 7.61 17.40
CA VAL A 499 17.59 8.41 17.62
C VAL A 499 17.83 9.36 16.46
N GLU A 500 17.84 8.87 15.22
CA GLU A 500 17.98 9.69 14.00
C GLU A 500 16.90 10.80 13.93
N GLN A 501 15.62 10.45 14.15
CA GLN A 501 14.53 11.43 14.10
C GLN A 501 14.61 12.46 15.23
N TYR A 502 15.02 12.06 16.44
CA TYR A 502 15.12 12.96 17.59
C TYR A 502 16.30 13.92 17.45
N CYS A 503 17.48 13.42 17.05
CA CYS A 503 18.64 14.26 16.73
C CYS A 503 18.30 15.28 15.66
N ARG A 504 17.68 14.87 14.55
CA ARG A 504 17.25 15.78 13.47
C ARG A 504 16.22 16.82 13.93
N PHE A 505 15.30 16.45 14.82
CA PHE A 505 14.37 17.39 15.44
C PHE A 505 15.08 18.42 16.32
N LEU A 506 16.09 18.01 17.08
CA LEU A 506 16.88 18.90 17.94
C LEU A 506 17.83 19.82 17.14
N SER A 507 18.51 19.32 16.10
CA SER A 507 19.36 20.12 15.22
C SER A 507 18.59 21.30 14.58
N ARG A 508 17.31 21.09 14.22
CA ARG A 508 16.40 22.15 13.72
C ARG A 508 16.08 23.25 14.74
N ARG A 509 16.43 23.12 16.03
CA ARG A 509 16.10 24.07 17.11
C ARG A 509 17.29 24.86 17.69
N ARG A 510 18.51 24.70 17.17
CA ARG A 510 19.76 25.28 17.72
C ARG A 510 19.97 24.92 19.20
N LEU A 511 20.58 23.76 19.43
CA LEU A 511 21.08 23.37 20.75
C LEU A 511 22.11 24.40 21.24
N SER A 512 22.10 24.69 22.54
CA SER A 512 23.06 25.61 23.17
C SER A 512 24.38 24.91 23.46
N GLU A 513 25.51 25.56 23.18
CA GLU A 513 26.81 25.11 23.65
C GLU A 513 27.01 25.47 25.14
N GLY A 514 27.43 24.49 25.93
CA GLY A 514 27.86 24.63 27.32
C GLY A 514 29.24 25.28 27.43
N SER A 515 29.68 25.53 28.66
CA SER A 515 30.97 26.20 28.92
C SER A 515 32.21 25.41 28.50
N ASP A 516 32.06 24.11 28.20
CA ASP A 516 33.11 23.23 27.67
C ASP A 516 33.03 23.06 26.13
N GLY A 517 32.10 23.75 25.45
CA GLY A 517 31.88 23.68 24.01
C GLY A 517 31.05 22.48 23.54
N ARG A 518 30.38 21.76 24.46
CA ARG A 518 29.47 20.66 24.11
C ARG A 518 28.02 21.09 23.97
N LEU A 519 27.24 20.36 23.18
CA LEU A 519 25.80 20.62 23.02
C LEU A 519 25.03 20.17 24.27
N GLU A 520 24.40 21.13 24.94
CA GLU A 520 23.56 20.93 26.13
C GLU A 520 22.10 20.60 25.74
N PRO A 521 21.33 19.89 26.59
CA PRO A 521 19.91 19.68 26.36
C PRO A 521 19.13 21.01 26.36
N PRO A 522 17.99 21.10 25.65
CA PRO A 522 17.20 22.32 25.59
C PRO A 522 16.78 22.80 26.98
N SER A 523 17.04 24.07 27.28
CA SER A 523 16.73 24.70 28.58
C SER A 523 15.23 24.87 28.87
N PHE A 524 14.36 24.40 27.97
CA PHE A 524 12.91 24.33 28.14
C PHE A 524 12.40 22.96 27.63
N ILE A 525 11.92 22.13 28.56
CA ILE A 525 11.46 20.76 28.28
C ILE A 525 9.99 20.74 27.80
N ASP A 526 9.20 21.73 28.20
CA ASP A 526 7.79 21.87 27.79
C ASP A 526 7.67 22.04 26.27
N GLY A 527 6.91 21.17 25.63
CA GLY A 527 6.74 21.16 24.17
C GLY A 527 7.87 20.48 23.38
N LEU A 528 8.71 19.67 24.05
CA LEU A 528 9.46 18.61 23.37
C LEU A 528 8.55 17.37 23.15
N PRO A 529 8.64 16.69 21.99
CA PRO A 529 7.88 15.47 21.76
C PRO A 529 8.33 14.37 22.73
N SER A 530 7.39 13.80 23.48
CA SER A 530 7.64 12.65 24.37
C SER A 530 7.25 11.33 23.70
N GLY A 531 8.26 10.51 23.44
CA GLY A 531 8.09 9.15 22.91
C GLY A 531 7.73 9.03 21.42
N LEU A 532 7.79 7.78 20.98
CA LEU A 532 7.85 7.28 19.60
C LEU A 532 6.96 8.00 18.56
N GLY A 533 5.65 8.04 18.78
CA GLY A 533 4.71 8.62 17.80
C GLY A 533 4.78 10.14 17.70
N SER A 534 5.15 10.82 18.79
CA SER A 534 5.14 12.29 18.86
C SER A 534 6.22 12.93 17.98
N VAL A 535 7.36 12.26 17.79
CA VAL A 535 8.47 12.73 16.93
C VAL A 535 8.08 12.66 15.46
N LEU A 536 7.39 11.59 15.04
CA LEU A 536 6.89 11.43 13.67
C LEU A 536 5.77 12.42 13.36
N ILE A 537 4.86 12.63 14.31
CA ILE A 537 3.83 13.68 14.23
C ILE A 537 4.49 15.07 14.11
N ALA A 538 5.46 15.39 14.97
CA ALA A 538 6.19 16.66 14.90
C ALA A 538 6.96 16.86 13.57
N ARG A 539 7.50 15.78 12.99
CA ARG A 539 8.11 15.82 11.64
C ARG A 539 7.06 16.10 10.57
N ILE A 540 5.92 15.40 10.58
CA ILE A 540 4.80 15.65 9.65
C ILE A 540 4.27 17.10 9.82
N ASP A 541 4.17 17.59 11.06
CA ASP A 541 3.75 18.95 11.37
C ASP A 541 4.79 20.03 11.03
N SER A 542 6.04 19.65 10.79
CA SER A 542 7.04 20.54 10.20
C SER A 542 6.90 20.70 8.68
N LEU A 543 6.34 19.71 7.97
CA LEU A 543 6.20 19.71 6.50
C LEU A 543 5.36 20.90 5.97
N PRO A 544 5.61 21.40 4.75
CA PRO A 544 4.82 22.48 4.16
C PRO A 544 3.38 22.00 4.00
N SER A 545 2.41 22.90 4.13
CA SER A 545 0.98 22.55 4.05
C SER A 545 0.60 21.71 2.82
N GLY A 546 1.25 21.94 1.67
CA GLY A 546 1.09 21.13 0.45
C GLY A 546 1.59 19.69 0.60
N VAL A 547 2.83 19.48 1.04
CA VAL A 547 3.41 18.13 1.23
C VAL A 547 2.75 17.41 2.39
N ARG A 548 2.40 18.10 3.48
CA ARG A 548 1.65 17.53 4.60
C ARG A 548 0.28 17.03 4.16
N SER A 549 -0.44 17.81 3.34
CA SER A 549 -1.72 17.37 2.76
C SER A 549 -1.55 16.16 1.85
N ALA A 550 -0.47 16.12 1.05
CA ALA A 550 -0.13 14.98 0.22
C ALA A 550 0.25 13.74 1.06
N VAL A 551 0.99 13.90 2.16
CA VAL A 551 1.31 12.83 3.11
C VAL A 551 0.06 12.23 3.75
N HIS A 552 -0.88 13.06 4.18
CA HIS A 552 -2.15 12.58 4.74
C HIS A 552 -3.02 11.84 3.71
N ALA A 553 -3.05 12.31 2.46
CA ALA A 553 -3.79 11.67 1.37
C ALA A 553 -3.11 10.37 0.88
N ALA A 554 -1.80 10.40 0.65
CA ALA A 554 -1.00 9.24 0.26
C ALA A 554 -1.04 8.14 1.33
N ALA A 555 -1.02 8.49 2.62
CA ALA A 555 -1.12 7.51 3.70
C ALA A 555 -2.47 6.74 3.70
N VAL A 556 -3.53 7.33 3.15
CA VAL A 556 -4.83 6.67 2.92
C VAL A 556 -4.76 5.70 1.74
N LEU A 557 -4.04 6.05 0.65
CA LEU A 557 -3.83 5.19 -0.52
C LEU A 557 -2.96 3.97 -0.19
N GLY A 558 -1.85 4.16 0.52
CA GLY A 558 -1.04 3.06 1.00
C GLY A 558 0.41 3.39 1.31
N ARG A 559 1.24 2.34 1.43
CA ARG A 559 2.71 2.47 1.43
C ARG A 559 3.20 2.79 0.02
N GLU A 560 2.59 2.19 -1.00
CA GLU A 560 2.71 2.57 -2.41
C GLU A 560 1.45 3.32 -2.86
N PHE A 561 1.62 4.30 -3.74
CA PHE A 561 0.52 5.07 -4.31
C PHE A 561 0.84 5.57 -5.73
N GLU A 562 -0.21 5.67 -6.54
CA GLU A 562 -0.15 6.24 -7.90
C GLU A 562 -0.27 7.78 -7.84
N THR A 563 0.65 8.46 -8.52
CA THR A 563 0.71 9.92 -8.67
C THR A 563 -0.59 10.50 -9.22
N ALA A 564 -1.23 9.84 -10.19
CA ALA A 564 -2.50 10.30 -10.78
C ALA A 564 -3.64 10.27 -9.75
N VAL A 565 -3.75 9.20 -8.96
CA VAL A 565 -4.78 9.07 -7.91
C VAL A 565 -4.55 10.11 -6.81
N LEU A 566 -3.30 10.31 -6.37
CA LEU A 566 -2.95 11.34 -5.39
C LEU A 566 -3.21 12.77 -5.93
N SER A 567 -2.88 13.04 -7.19
CA SER A 567 -3.18 14.29 -7.90
C SER A 567 -4.68 14.59 -7.89
N GLY A 568 -5.51 13.60 -8.24
CA GLY A 568 -6.96 13.68 -8.17
C GLY A 568 -7.48 13.96 -6.75
N MET A 569 -6.92 13.29 -5.74
CA MET A 569 -7.30 13.53 -4.33
C MET A 569 -6.92 14.93 -3.83
N LEU A 570 -5.80 15.48 -4.32
CA LEU A 570 -5.36 16.84 -3.98
C LEU A 570 -6.04 17.90 -4.85
N LYS A 571 -6.77 17.51 -5.90
CA LYS A 571 -7.36 18.37 -6.94
C LYS A 571 -6.33 19.33 -7.54
N ARG A 572 -5.16 18.78 -7.91
CA ARG A 572 -4.04 19.53 -8.51
C ARG A 572 -3.48 18.78 -9.70
N GLU A 573 -3.42 19.43 -10.86
CA GLU A 573 -2.89 18.84 -12.09
C GLU A 573 -1.40 18.53 -12.00
N ASP A 574 -0.60 19.44 -11.43
CA ASP A 574 0.80 19.18 -11.11
C ASP A 574 1.02 19.02 -9.59
N ILE A 575 1.54 17.85 -9.21
CA ILE A 575 2.03 17.55 -7.85
C ILE A 575 3.52 17.18 -7.84
N GLY A 576 4.22 17.26 -8.97
CA GLY A 576 5.65 17.00 -9.10
C GLY A 576 6.52 17.78 -8.10
N PRO A 577 6.31 19.11 -7.91
CA PRO A 577 7.01 19.88 -6.90
C PRO A 577 6.75 19.40 -5.46
N ILE A 578 5.53 18.94 -5.16
CA ILE A 578 5.18 18.39 -3.84
C ILE A 578 5.86 17.04 -3.61
N LEU A 579 5.88 16.18 -4.63
CA LEU A 579 6.56 14.89 -4.61
C LEU A 579 8.08 15.08 -4.45
N ALA A 580 8.68 16.04 -5.16
CA ALA A 580 10.10 16.36 -5.07
C ALA A 580 10.51 16.78 -3.64
N VAL A 581 9.77 17.70 -3.01
CA VAL A 581 10.03 18.07 -1.60
C VAL A 581 9.84 16.87 -0.67
N GLY A 582 8.85 16.01 -0.90
CA GLY A 582 8.71 14.77 -0.11
C GLY A 582 9.85 13.75 -0.32
N VAL A 583 10.53 13.76 -1.47
CA VAL A 583 11.77 12.98 -1.68
C VAL A 583 12.94 13.60 -0.92
N GLU A 584 13.09 14.92 -0.98
CA GLU A 584 14.12 15.69 -0.27
C GLU A 584 14.00 15.55 1.26
N GLU A 585 12.80 15.74 1.79
CA GLU A 585 12.44 15.49 3.20
C GLU A 585 12.36 14.00 3.56
N ARG A 586 12.80 13.09 2.67
CA ARG A 586 12.93 11.63 2.90
C ARG A 586 11.64 10.96 3.42
N ILE A 587 10.50 11.36 2.85
CA ILE A 587 9.15 10.85 3.15
C ILE A 587 8.84 9.63 2.29
N TRP A 588 9.06 9.77 0.98
CA TRP A 588 8.84 8.75 -0.04
C TRP A 588 9.97 8.78 -1.07
N GLN A 589 9.99 7.79 -1.96
CA GLN A 589 10.90 7.70 -3.11
C GLN A 589 10.11 7.25 -4.35
N PRO A 590 10.51 7.66 -5.56
CA PRO A 590 9.91 7.17 -6.79
C PRO A 590 10.24 5.68 -6.98
N VAL A 591 9.25 4.88 -7.36
CA VAL A 591 9.43 3.52 -7.87
C VAL A 591 9.60 3.58 -9.40
N ASN A 592 8.83 4.46 -10.04
CA ASN A 592 8.92 4.82 -11.45
C ASN A 592 8.37 6.25 -11.63
N GLU A 593 8.07 6.67 -12.87
CA GLU A 593 7.55 8.02 -13.15
C GLU A 593 6.13 8.29 -12.61
N ARG A 594 5.38 7.23 -12.25
CA ARG A 594 3.96 7.31 -11.84
C ARG A 594 3.66 6.74 -10.45
N GLU A 595 4.52 5.91 -9.87
CA GLU A 595 4.32 5.29 -8.56
C GLU A 595 5.41 5.74 -7.58
N PHE A 596 4.99 6.07 -6.35
CA PHE A 596 5.87 6.42 -5.23
C PHE A 596 5.63 5.48 -4.05
N VAL A 597 6.69 5.22 -3.27
CA VAL A 597 6.65 4.40 -2.06
C VAL A 597 7.14 5.18 -0.85
N PHE A 598 6.41 5.12 0.26
CA PHE A 598 6.85 5.66 1.55
C PHE A 598 8.16 4.98 2.00
N ARG A 599 9.18 5.79 2.29
CA ARG A 599 10.52 5.35 2.68
C ARG A 599 10.50 4.58 4.02
N HIS A 600 9.54 4.90 4.89
CA HIS A 600 9.33 4.24 6.17
C HIS A 600 7.83 4.00 6.41
N ALA A 601 7.43 2.74 6.61
CA ALA A 601 6.04 2.39 6.93
C ALA A 601 5.52 3.10 8.18
N LEU A 602 6.36 3.27 9.21
CA LEU A 602 6.03 4.02 10.43
C LEU A 602 5.59 5.47 10.17
N LEU A 603 6.16 6.13 9.17
CA LEU A 603 5.79 7.51 8.83
C LEU A 603 4.41 7.57 8.18
N ARG A 604 4.10 6.59 7.32
CA ARG A 604 2.76 6.39 6.75
C ARG A 604 1.73 6.08 7.83
N ASP A 605 2.07 5.20 8.77
CA ASP A 605 1.18 4.79 9.85
C ASP A 605 0.92 5.94 10.84
N ALA A 606 1.94 6.74 11.17
CA ALA A 606 1.79 7.98 11.94
C ALA A 606 0.89 9.00 11.19
N ALA A 607 1.17 9.24 9.91
CA ALA A 607 0.39 10.16 9.07
C ALA A 607 -1.07 9.74 8.87
N TYR A 608 -1.37 8.43 8.90
CA TYR A 608 -2.73 7.90 8.85
C TYR A 608 -3.41 8.03 10.22
N SER A 609 -2.77 7.57 11.30
CA SER A 609 -3.36 7.49 12.64
C SER A 609 -3.59 8.84 13.33
N MET A 610 -2.82 9.89 12.99
CA MET A 610 -3.01 11.23 13.56
C MET A 610 -4.24 11.99 13.00
N GLN A 611 -4.92 11.44 11.99
CA GLN A 611 -6.07 12.09 11.35
C GLN A 611 -7.39 11.77 12.04
N LEU A 612 -8.28 12.77 12.16
CA LEU A 612 -9.63 12.57 12.66
C LEU A 612 -10.41 11.57 11.78
N GLY A 613 -11.19 10.69 12.39
CA GLY A 613 -11.94 9.66 11.67
C GLY A 613 -12.91 10.20 10.61
N SER A 614 -13.47 11.39 10.81
CA SER A 614 -14.28 12.10 9.80
C SER A 614 -13.44 12.52 8.58
N ARG A 615 -12.20 12.97 8.79
CA ARG A 615 -11.26 13.30 7.72
C ARG A 615 -10.83 12.05 6.96
N LEU A 616 -10.49 10.98 7.66
CA LEU A 616 -10.15 9.68 7.05
C LEU A 616 -11.29 9.17 6.16
N LYS A 617 -12.55 9.18 6.64
CA LYS A 617 -13.71 8.82 5.80
C LYS A 617 -13.80 9.66 4.52
N SER A 618 -13.62 10.98 4.63
CA SER A 618 -13.63 11.87 3.45
C SER A 618 -12.51 11.58 2.45
N LEU A 619 -11.31 11.21 2.92
CA LEU A 619 -10.18 10.86 2.07
C LEU A 619 -10.35 9.48 1.44
N HIS A 620 -10.90 8.50 2.16
CA HIS A 620 -11.23 7.20 1.58
C HIS A 620 -12.31 7.31 0.49
N ALA A 621 -13.36 8.09 0.71
CA ALA A 621 -14.37 8.37 -0.33
C ALA A 621 -13.74 9.05 -1.57
N LEU A 622 -12.83 10.00 -1.33
CA LEU A 622 -12.15 10.70 -2.40
C LEU A 622 -11.20 9.80 -3.20
N ALA A 623 -10.43 8.94 -2.51
CA ALA A 623 -9.58 7.93 -3.14
C ALA A 623 -10.39 6.97 -4.03
N ALA A 624 -11.51 6.44 -3.53
CA ALA A 624 -12.38 5.57 -4.33
C ALA A 624 -12.94 6.30 -5.57
N GLY A 625 -13.39 7.55 -5.40
CA GLY A 625 -13.89 8.36 -6.51
C GLY A 625 -12.83 8.68 -7.57
N THR A 626 -11.59 8.99 -7.15
CA THR A 626 -10.49 9.29 -8.08
C THR A 626 -9.99 8.04 -8.79
N THR A 627 -9.85 6.91 -8.09
CA THR A 627 -9.50 5.62 -8.71
C THR A 627 -10.56 5.21 -9.74
N THR A 628 -11.85 5.38 -9.43
CA THR A 628 -12.95 5.11 -10.39
C THR A 628 -12.91 6.01 -11.62
N ALA A 629 -12.48 7.27 -11.47
CA ALA A 629 -12.39 8.22 -12.59
C ALA A 629 -11.17 8.00 -13.49
N ILE A 630 -10.05 7.52 -12.92
CA ILE A 630 -8.79 7.26 -13.65
C ILE A 630 -8.83 5.89 -14.32
N HIS A 631 -9.38 4.88 -13.64
CA HIS A 631 -9.47 3.48 -14.10
C HIS A 631 -10.95 3.06 -14.25
N PRO A 632 -11.71 3.67 -15.19
CA PRO A 632 -13.13 3.37 -15.38
C PRO A 632 -13.32 1.92 -15.82
N ASP A 633 -14.20 1.21 -15.11
CA ASP A 633 -14.55 -0.18 -15.35
C ASP A 633 -13.38 -1.21 -15.35
N ASP A 634 -12.20 -0.89 -14.80
CA ASP A 634 -11.14 -1.89 -14.55
C ASP A 634 -11.63 -2.91 -13.50
N PRO A 635 -11.86 -4.19 -13.86
CA PRO A 635 -12.31 -5.21 -12.90
C PRO A 635 -11.29 -5.43 -11.78
N ALA A 636 -10.02 -5.15 -12.04
CA ALA A 636 -8.91 -5.31 -11.12
C ALA A 636 -8.62 -4.04 -10.29
N CYS A 637 -9.56 -3.09 -10.24
CA CYS A 637 -9.66 -2.07 -9.18
C CYS A 637 -10.73 -2.39 -8.13
N HIS A 638 -11.58 -3.41 -8.32
CA HIS A 638 -12.71 -3.69 -7.43
C HIS A 638 -12.30 -4.01 -5.98
N ASP A 639 -11.14 -4.63 -5.77
CA ASP A 639 -10.57 -4.90 -4.45
C ASP A 639 -10.25 -3.61 -3.67
N VAL A 640 -9.52 -2.69 -4.30
CA VAL A 640 -9.13 -1.40 -3.76
C VAL A 640 -10.36 -0.49 -3.58
N LEU A 641 -11.27 -0.46 -4.55
CA LEU A 641 -12.51 0.31 -4.46
C LEU A 641 -13.40 -0.16 -3.30
N ALA A 642 -13.58 -1.47 -3.14
CA ALA A 642 -14.31 -2.05 -2.02
C ALA A 642 -13.71 -1.62 -0.66
N TYR A 643 -12.38 -1.72 -0.52
CA TYR A 643 -11.67 -1.29 0.69
C TYR A 643 -11.88 0.20 1.00
N HIS A 644 -11.73 1.08 0.02
CA HIS A 644 -11.90 2.52 0.23
C HIS A 644 -13.36 2.91 0.50
N TYR A 645 -14.35 2.37 -0.21
CA TYR A 645 -15.77 2.64 0.08
C TYR A 645 -16.19 2.13 1.47
N GLU A 646 -15.72 0.95 1.88
CA GLU A 646 -16.00 0.41 3.23
C GLU A 646 -15.40 1.32 4.32
N ARG A 647 -14.13 1.74 4.17
CA ARG A 647 -13.46 2.67 5.10
C ARG A 647 -14.10 4.06 5.12
N ALA A 648 -14.72 4.50 4.02
CA ALA A 648 -15.53 5.71 3.97
C ALA A 648 -16.88 5.58 4.72
N GLY A 649 -17.37 4.35 4.92
CA GLY A 649 -18.72 4.06 5.42
C GLY A 649 -19.79 4.05 4.31
N MET A 650 -19.37 4.00 3.05
CA MET A 650 -20.24 3.92 1.86
C MET A 650 -20.53 2.45 1.55
N ILE A 651 -21.37 1.83 2.39
CA ILE A 651 -21.62 0.39 2.37
C ILE A 651 -22.26 -0.12 1.06
N PRO A 652 -23.26 0.55 0.46
CA PRO A 652 -23.83 0.11 -0.83
C PRO A 652 -22.79 0.03 -1.95
N GLU A 653 -21.91 1.03 -2.02
CA GLU A 653 -20.81 1.10 -2.99
C GLU A 653 -19.74 0.04 -2.70
N ALA A 654 -19.39 -0.17 -1.43
CA ALA A 654 -18.48 -1.24 -1.03
C ALA A 654 -19.01 -2.63 -1.44
N VAL A 655 -20.29 -2.93 -1.15
CA VAL A 655 -20.96 -4.18 -1.52
C VAL A 655 -20.99 -4.38 -3.05
N ARG A 656 -21.24 -3.31 -3.83
CA ARG A 656 -21.20 -3.35 -5.30
C ARG A 656 -19.83 -3.79 -5.86
N HIS A 657 -18.73 -3.46 -5.18
CA HIS A 657 -17.38 -3.84 -5.60
C HIS A 657 -16.87 -5.14 -4.95
N LEU A 658 -17.30 -5.47 -3.72
CA LEU A 658 -16.92 -6.72 -3.04
C LEU A 658 -17.34 -7.97 -3.81
N LYS A 659 -18.58 -8.03 -4.34
CA LYS A 659 -19.05 -9.22 -5.07
C LYS A 659 -18.21 -9.54 -6.32
N PRO A 660 -17.96 -8.59 -7.26
CA PRO A 660 -17.11 -8.89 -8.41
C PRO A 660 -15.63 -9.05 -8.04
N ALA A 661 -15.13 -8.41 -6.98
CA ALA A 661 -13.78 -8.67 -6.45
C ALA A 661 -13.63 -10.11 -5.94
N ALA A 662 -14.56 -10.58 -5.09
CA ALA A 662 -14.56 -11.94 -4.55
C ALA A 662 -14.68 -12.99 -5.67
N ALA A 663 -15.59 -12.76 -6.63
CA ALA A 663 -15.76 -13.64 -7.78
C ALA A 663 -14.52 -13.64 -8.71
N GLN A 664 -13.80 -12.52 -8.81
CA GLN A 664 -12.54 -12.47 -9.56
C GLN A 664 -11.43 -13.21 -8.82
N ALA A 665 -11.28 -13.01 -7.51
CA ALA A 665 -10.34 -13.75 -6.67
C ALA A 665 -10.60 -15.26 -6.77
N ALA A 666 -11.86 -15.71 -6.70
CA ALA A 666 -12.23 -17.11 -6.86
C ALA A 666 -11.92 -17.67 -8.27
N ARG A 667 -12.17 -16.90 -9.35
CA ARG A 667 -11.78 -17.30 -10.73
C ARG A 667 -10.27 -17.37 -10.93
N SER A 668 -9.52 -16.53 -10.22
CA SER A 668 -8.06 -16.58 -10.14
C SER A 668 -7.55 -17.59 -9.08
N TYR A 669 -8.46 -18.29 -8.38
CA TYR A 669 -8.21 -19.26 -7.30
C TYR A 669 -7.32 -18.70 -6.17
N LEU A 670 -7.45 -17.39 -5.92
CA LEU A 670 -6.88 -16.71 -4.75
C LEU A 670 -7.80 -16.99 -3.56
N ASN A 671 -7.81 -18.24 -3.09
CA ASN A 671 -8.92 -18.76 -2.30
C ASN A 671 -9.06 -18.06 -0.95
N SER A 672 -7.96 -17.81 -0.24
CA SER A 672 -8.00 -17.10 1.05
C SER A 672 -8.51 -15.66 0.86
N GLN A 673 -8.06 -14.96 -0.20
CA GLN A 673 -8.58 -13.63 -0.55
C GLN A 673 -10.08 -13.67 -0.90
N ALA A 674 -10.52 -14.67 -1.66
CA ALA A 674 -11.93 -14.83 -2.03
C ALA A 674 -12.81 -15.12 -0.80
N ILE A 675 -12.36 -16.00 0.10
CA ILE A 675 -13.02 -16.32 1.37
C ILE A 675 -13.17 -15.06 2.22
N ASP A 676 -12.11 -14.27 2.40
CA ASP A 676 -12.15 -13.00 3.14
C ASP A 676 -13.11 -11.98 2.50
N LEU A 677 -13.08 -11.84 1.17
CA LEU A 677 -13.96 -10.92 0.46
C LEU A 677 -15.44 -11.35 0.54
N TYR A 678 -15.74 -12.65 0.44
CA TYR A 678 -17.10 -13.16 0.62
C TYR A 678 -17.56 -13.08 2.08
N ALA A 679 -16.68 -13.32 3.06
CA ALA A 679 -16.98 -13.13 4.48
C ALA A 679 -17.32 -11.67 4.81
N ARG A 680 -16.55 -10.72 4.27
CA ARG A 680 -16.85 -9.28 4.35
C ARG A 680 -18.15 -8.92 3.65
N LEU A 681 -18.41 -9.47 2.45
CA LEU A 681 -19.66 -9.26 1.73
C LEU A 681 -20.89 -9.74 2.52
N ALA A 682 -20.80 -10.91 3.16
CA ALA A 682 -21.85 -11.45 4.03
C ALA A 682 -22.05 -10.60 5.31
N ALA A 683 -20.96 -10.09 5.91
CA ALA A 683 -21.03 -9.22 7.08
C ALA A 683 -21.65 -7.84 6.77
N LEU A 684 -21.36 -7.27 5.59
CA LEU A 684 -21.93 -6.00 5.13
C LEU A 684 -23.32 -6.13 4.50
N SER A 685 -23.75 -7.36 4.19
CA SER A 685 -25.08 -7.69 3.69
C SER A 685 -25.81 -8.57 4.72
N PRO A 686 -26.11 -8.08 5.93
CA PRO A 686 -26.49 -8.93 7.07
C PRO A 686 -27.83 -9.66 6.91
N GLU A 687 -28.69 -9.24 5.99
CA GLU A 687 -30.03 -9.80 5.78
C GLU A 687 -30.33 -10.05 4.30
N GLY A 688 -31.26 -10.97 4.05
CA GLY A 688 -31.79 -11.24 2.72
C GLY A 688 -30.85 -12.03 1.80
N ARG A 689 -31.19 -12.00 0.50
CA ARG A 689 -30.55 -12.80 -0.55
C ARG A 689 -29.04 -12.55 -0.70
N GLY A 690 -28.56 -11.33 -0.42
CA GLY A 690 -27.14 -10.99 -0.50
C GLY A 690 -26.27 -11.80 0.46
N LYS A 691 -26.73 -12.01 1.71
CA LYS A 691 -26.03 -12.87 2.67
C LYS A 691 -25.95 -14.31 2.18
N ALA A 692 -27.10 -14.86 1.76
CA ALA A 692 -27.22 -16.25 1.35
C ALA A 692 -26.33 -16.57 0.14
N GLU A 693 -26.28 -15.68 -0.86
CA GLU A 693 -25.36 -15.81 -1.99
C GLU A 693 -23.89 -15.71 -1.55
N ALA A 694 -23.51 -14.74 -0.71
CA ALA A 694 -22.12 -14.60 -0.26
C ALA A 694 -21.61 -15.79 0.57
N VAL A 695 -22.45 -16.34 1.46
CA VAL A 695 -22.12 -17.54 2.25
C VAL A 695 -22.02 -18.79 1.36
N PHE A 696 -22.90 -18.93 0.36
CA PHE A 696 -22.82 -20.02 -0.62
C PHE A 696 -21.57 -19.95 -1.49
N ASP A 697 -21.29 -18.77 -2.06
CA ASP A 697 -20.13 -18.57 -2.93
C ASP A 697 -18.80 -18.78 -2.15
N ARG A 698 -18.77 -18.39 -0.86
CA ARG A 698 -17.68 -18.73 0.07
C ARG A 698 -17.50 -20.24 0.23
N ALA A 699 -18.60 -20.96 0.48
CA ALA A 699 -18.57 -22.41 0.70
C ALA A 699 -18.09 -23.19 -0.55
N GLU A 700 -18.38 -22.70 -1.76
CA GLU A 700 -17.81 -23.26 -3.00
C GLU A 700 -16.29 -23.07 -3.08
N VAL A 701 -15.75 -21.91 -2.66
CA VAL A 701 -14.30 -21.69 -2.58
C VAL A 701 -13.64 -22.59 -1.54
N GLU A 702 -14.23 -22.70 -0.35
CA GLU A 702 -13.73 -23.61 0.71
C GLU A 702 -13.77 -25.08 0.27
N ARG A 703 -14.81 -25.48 -0.48
CA ARG A 703 -14.89 -26.82 -1.05
C ARG A 703 -13.79 -27.10 -2.07
N THR A 704 -13.46 -26.13 -2.94
CA THR A 704 -12.41 -26.32 -3.95
C THR A 704 -11.01 -26.25 -3.35
N SER A 705 -10.79 -25.43 -2.31
CA SER A 705 -9.51 -25.34 -1.60
C SER A 705 -9.22 -26.54 -0.69
N GLY A 706 -10.25 -27.28 -0.28
CA GLY A 706 -10.14 -28.47 0.57
C GLY A 706 -10.51 -28.24 2.05
N ALA A 707 -11.00 -27.05 2.40
CA ALA A 707 -11.53 -26.71 3.72
C ALA A 707 -12.94 -27.30 3.91
N TRP A 708 -13.04 -28.63 3.90
CA TRP A 708 -14.31 -29.36 3.84
C TRP A 708 -15.18 -29.16 5.08
N SER A 709 -14.59 -29.03 6.27
CA SER A 709 -15.29 -28.73 7.53
C SER A 709 -16.04 -27.39 7.48
N GLU A 710 -15.35 -26.36 7.01
CA GLU A 710 -15.83 -25.00 6.85
C GLU A 710 -16.89 -24.93 5.76
N ALA A 711 -16.62 -25.54 4.60
CA ALA A 711 -17.57 -25.65 3.49
C ALA A 711 -18.88 -26.32 3.91
N LEU A 712 -18.82 -27.44 4.66
CA LEU A 712 -20.01 -28.13 5.18
C LEU A 712 -20.81 -27.24 6.15
N ALA A 713 -20.15 -26.43 6.97
CA ALA A 713 -20.83 -25.48 7.87
C ALA A 713 -21.52 -24.36 7.07
N HIS A 714 -20.82 -23.72 6.15
CA HIS A 714 -21.36 -22.61 5.35
C HIS A 714 -22.40 -23.06 4.32
N PHE A 715 -22.31 -24.26 3.71
CA PHE A 715 -23.40 -24.78 2.88
C PHE A 715 -24.68 -25.03 3.68
N ARG A 716 -24.58 -25.53 4.92
CA ARG A 716 -25.74 -25.68 5.81
C ARG A 716 -26.34 -24.33 6.23
N GLU A 717 -25.51 -23.32 6.51
CA GLU A 717 -25.98 -21.94 6.75
C GLU A 717 -26.68 -21.38 5.49
N ALA A 718 -26.05 -21.49 4.31
CA ALA A 718 -26.62 -21.03 3.05
C ALA A 718 -27.95 -21.72 2.72
N ALA A 719 -28.07 -23.03 2.93
CA ALA A 719 -29.32 -23.78 2.75
C ALA A 719 -30.44 -23.23 3.65
N SER A 720 -30.14 -22.98 4.93
CA SER A 720 -31.09 -22.39 5.88
C SER A 720 -31.52 -20.97 5.47
N LEU A 721 -30.55 -20.13 5.08
CA LEU A 721 -30.82 -18.77 4.60
C LEU A 721 -31.67 -18.77 3.32
N PHE A 722 -31.33 -19.55 2.30
CA PHE A 722 -32.13 -19.68 1.07
C PHE A 722 -33.54 -20.24 1.36
N GLY A 723 -33.67 -21.24 2.24
CA GLY A 723 -34.95 -21.79 2.65
C GLY A 723 -35.85 -20.75 3.32
N SER A 724 -35.31 -19.94 4.23
CA SER A 724 -36.04 -18.83 4.88
C SER A 724 -36.52 -17.75 3.90
N LEU A 725 -35.90 -17.65 2.71
CA LEU A 725 -36.24 -16.73 1.64
C LEU A 725 -37.17 -17.35 0.58
N GLY A 726 -37.57 -18.61 0.74
CA GLY A 726 -38.37 -19.36 -0.24
C GLY A 726 -37.62 -19.70 -1.53
N LEU A 727 -36.29 -19.68 -1.53
CA LEU A 727 -35.43 -19.98 -2.68
C LEU A 727 -35.05 -21.47 -2.66
N HIS A 728 -36.04 -22.35 -2.84
CA HIS A 728 -35.90 -23.79 -2.59
C HIS A 728 -34.86 -24.47 -3.49
N GLY A 729 -34.81 -24.15 -4.78
CA GLY A 729 -33.78 -24.67 -5.70
C GLY A 729 -32.35 -24.30 -5.28
N ARG A 730 -32.14 -23.11 -4.72
CA ARG A 730 -30.83 -22.67 -4.17
C ARG A 730 -30.48 -23.41 -2.88
N ALA A 731 -31.46 -23.62 -2.00
CA ALA A 731 -31.28 -24.39 -0.78
C ALA A 731 -30.96 -25.87 -1.07
N ALA A 732 -31.69 -26.49 -2.01
CA ALA A 732 -31.43 -27.83 -2.52
C ALA A 732 -30.04 -27.94 -3.16
N GLY A 733 -29.60 -26.92 -3.91
CA GLY A 733 -28.23 -26.83 -4.43
C GLY A 733 -27.17 -26.88 -3.33
N ALA A 734 -27.31 -26.10 -2.26
CA ALA A 734 -26.37 -26.11 -1.13
C ALA A 734 -26.33 -27.47 -0.39
N LEU A 735 -27.49 -28.12 -0.23
CA LEU A 735 -27.56 -29.48 0.32
C LEU A 735 -26.97 -30.54 -0.63
N GLN A 736 -27.09 -30.37 -1.95
CA GLN A 736 -26.42 -31.24 -2.93
C GLN A 736 -24.89 -31.16 -2.81
N ARG A 737 -24.32 -29.96 -2.61
CA ARG A 737 -22.87 -29.81 -2.36
C ARG A 737 -22.46 -30.44 -1.03
N THR A 738 -23.29 -30.28 0.00
CA THR A 738 -23.12 -30.93 1.30
C THR A 738 -23.05 -32.46 1.13
N GLY A 739 -24.05 -33.05 0.44
CA GLY A 739 -24.08 -34.47 0.12
C GLY A 739 -22.92 -34.95 -0.74
N ARG A 740 -22.35 -34.11 -1.62
CA ARG A 740 -21.14 -34.45 -2.39
C ARG A 740 -19.87 -34.47 -1.54
N ILE A 741 -19.67 -33.50 -0.65
CA ILE A 741 -18.50 -33.48 0.24
C ILE A 741 -18.54 -34.69 1.19
N LEU A 742 -19.73 -35.00 1.75
CA LEU A 742 -19.91 -36.15 2.64
C LEU A 742 -19.58 -37.49 1.93
N LEU A 743 -19.80 -37.59 0.61
CA LEU A 743 -19.41 -38.75 -0.19
C LEU A 743 -17.89 -38.85 -0.25
N ASP A 744 -17.22 -37.75 -0.57
CA ASP A 744 -15.77 -37.71 -0.76
C ASP A 744 -14.99 -37.99 0.55
N ILE A 745 -15.58 -37.74 1.73
CA ILE A 745 -15.02 -38.13 3.04
C ILE A 745 -15.51 -39.48 3.59
N GLY A 746 -16.56 -40.07 3.01
CA GLY A 746 -17.13 -41.36 3.42
C GLY A 746 -18.19 -41.32 4.53
N GLU A 747 -18.81 -40.18 4.81
CA GLU A 747 -19.91 -40.03 5.78
C GLU A 747 -21.29 -40.33 5.15
N ASP A 748 -21.45 -41.54 4.63
CA ASP A 748 -22.52 -41.88 3.68
C ASP A 748 -23.94 -41.68 4.22
N ALA A 749 -24.17 -41.91 5.51
CA ALA A 749 -25.49 -41.73 6.12
C ALA A 749 -25.93 -40.24 6.18
N ALA A 750 -25.04 -39.36 6.65
CA ALA A 750 -25.30 -37.92 6.69
C ALA A 750 -25.36 -37.33 5.28
N GLY A 751 -24.62 -37.92 4.34
CA GLY A 751 -24.63 -37.61 2.93
C GLY A 751 -25.99 -37.84 2.27
N LEU A 752 -26.56 -39.04 2.46
CA LEU A 752 -27.89 -39.39 1.97
C LEU A 752 -28.99 -38.54 2.62
N GLU A 753 -28.91 -38.29 3.94
CA GLU A 753 -29.84 -37.37 4.64
C GLU A 753 -29.83 -35.96 4.02
N ALA A 754 -28.67 -35.43 3.64
CA ALA A 754 -28.58 -34.15 2.94
C ALA A 754 -29.27 -34.17 1.57
N LEU A 755 -29.18 -35.28 0.82
CA LEU A 755 -29.85 -35.43 -0.48
C LEU A 755 -31.37 -35.61 -0.34
N ASP A 756 -31.85 -36.34 0.67
CA ASP A 756 -33.29 -36.50 0.94
C ASP A 756 -33.94 -35.14 1.31
N ASN A 757 -33.25 -34.34 2.12
CA ASN A 757 -33.66 -32.97 2.41
C ASN A 757 -33.63 -32.07 1.16
N ALA A 758 -32.66 -32.27 0.25
CA ALA A 758 -32.58 -31.53 -1.01
C ALA A 758 -33.73 -31.87 -1.97
N GLU A 759 -34.11 -33.15 -2.11
CA GLU A 759 -35.24 -33.57 -2.95
C GLU A 759 -36.57 -33.05 -2.41
N THR A 760 -36.78 -33.10 -1.09
CA THR A 760 -37.97 -32.56 -0.42
C THR A 760 -38.19 -31.07 -0.72
N LEU A 761 -37.12 -30.29 -0.91
CA LEU A 761 -37.21 -28.89 -1.30
C LEU A 761 -37.58 -28.71 -2.79
N LEU A 762 -37.17 -29.62 -3.67
CA LEU A 762 -37.51 -29.59 -5.10
C LEU A 762 -38.92 -30.15 -5.40
N ASP A 763 -39.58 -30.80 -4.45
CA ASP A 763 -41.02 -31.09 -4.57
C ASP A 763 -41.87 -29.81 -4.45
N LEU A 764 -41.26 -28.69 -4.03
CA LEU A 764 -41.89 -27.36 -3.94
C LEU A 764 -41.54 -26.46 -5.15
N GLU A 765 -40.57 -26.83 -6.00
CA GLU A 765 -40.06 -26.02 -7.12
C GLU A 765 -39.42 -26.90 -8.21
N GLU A 766 -39.88 -26.80 -9.47
CA GLU A 766 -39.31 -27.56 -10.59
C GLU A 766 -37.94 -27.01 -11.06
N ASP A 767 -36.85 -27.43 -10.42
CA ASP A 767 -35.47 -27.23 -10.90
C ASP A 767 -34.87 -28.55 -11.41
N TYR A 768 -34.93 -28.76 -12.73
CA TYR A 768 -34.38 -29.95 -13.38
C TYR A 768 -32.85 -30.01 -13.37
N SER A 769 -32.13 -28.88 -13.30
CA SER A 769 -30.67 -28.87 -13.27
C SER A 769 -30.16 -29.39 -11.91
N ILE A 770 -30.67 -28.83 -10.82
CA ILE A 770 -30.29 -29.25 -9.46
C ILE A 770 -30.80 -30.67 -9.19
N ARG A 771 -32.00 -31.06 -9.66
CA ARG A 771 -32.50 -32.44 -9.55
C ARG A 771 -31.58 -33.45 -10.24
N SER A 772 -31.05 -33.14 -11.43
CA SER A 772 -30.04 -33.98 -12.09
C SER A 772 -28.76 -34.12 -11.25
N GLN A 773 -28.26 -33.01 -10.70
CA GLN A 773 -27.04 -32.98 -9.88
C GLN A 773 -27.20 -33.77 -8.57
N ILE A 774 -28.39 -33.80 -7.98
CA ILE A 774 -28.72 -34.62 -6.80
C ILE A 774 -28.71 -36.11 -7.16
N LEU A 775 -29.46 -36.50 -8.20
CA LEU A 775 -29.58 -37.91 -8.62
C LEU A 775 -28.22 -38.52 -9.01
N MET A 776 -27.33 -37.74 -9.62
CA MET A 776 -25.96 -38.18 -9.93
C MET A 776 -25.12 -38.47 -8.68
N VAL A 777 -25.27 -37.69 -7.60
CA VAL A 777 -24.58 -37.96 -6.33
C VAL A 777 -25.24 -39.14 -5.61
N ARG A 778 -26.58 -39.27 -5.65
CA ARG A 778 -27.30 -40.44 -5.10
C ARG A 778 -26.85 -41.75 -5.77
N ALA A 779 -26.74 -41.77 -7.10
CA ALA A 779 -26.20 -42.92 -7.83
C ALA A 779 -24.75 -43.24 -7.41
N SER A 780 -23.93 -42.22 -7.11
CA SER A 780 -22.55 -42.43 -6.63
C SER A 780 -22.49 -43.09 -5.25
N TYR A 781 -23.44 -42.79 -4.35
CA TYR A 781 -23.60 -43.53 -3.08
C TYR A 781 -24.03 -44.98 -3.32
N MET A 782 -25.02 -45.20 -4.18
CA MET A 782 -25.57 -46.53 -4.45
C MET A 782 -24.51 -47.46 -5.07
N LEU A 783 -23.67 -46.97 -5.98
CA LEU A 783 -22.54 -47.71 -6.58
C LEU A 783 -21.50 -48.18 -5.55
N ARG A 784 -21.24 -47.38 -4.52
CA ARG A 784 -20.36 -47.73 -3.39
C ARG A 784 -21.00 -48.70 -2.40
N SER A 785 -22.33 -48.76 -2.35
CA SER A 785 -23.06 -49.66 -1.47
C SER A 785 -23.07 -51.10 -2.01
N THR A 786 -23.42 -52.04 -1.14
CA THR A 786 -23.62 -53.45 -1.53
C THR A 786 -24.91 -53.69 -2.30
N ASP A 787 -25.89 -52.77 -2.23
CA ASP A 787 -27.17 -52.85 -2.94
C ASP A 787 -27.18 -51.85 -4.10
N ARG A 788 -26.89 -52.37 -5.29
CA ARG A 788 -26.83 -51.59 -6.54
C ARG A 788 -28.17 -51.58 -7.28
N SER A 789 -29.25 -52.07 -6.67
CA SER A 789 -30.58 -52.04 -7.30
C SER A 789 -31.07 -50.60 -7.50
N GLY A 790 -31.69 -50.32 -8.65
CA GLY A 790 -32.23 -48.99 -8.98
C GLY A 790 -31.20 -47.92 -9.40
N VAL A 791 -29.89 -48.21 -9.45
CA VAL A 791 -28.88 -47.25 -9.93
C VAL A 791 -29.20 -46.76 -11.35
N GLU A 792 -29.59 -47.69 -12.23
CA GLU A 792 -30.00 -47.41 -13.61
C GLU A 792 -31.18 -46.42 -13.67
N GLU A 793 -32.27 -46.69 -12.95
CA GLU A 793 -33.44 -45.81 -12.88
C GLU A 793 -33.09 -44.40 -12.36
N VAL A 794 -32.23 -44.31 -11.33
CA VAL A 794 -31.76 -43.03 -10.78
C VAL A 794 -30.95 -42.25 -11.81
N LEU A 795 -30.07 -42.92 -12.57
CA LEU A 795 -29.27 -42.30 -13.63
C LEU A 795 -30.11 -41.91 -14.85
N GLU A 796 -31.08 -42.73 -15.28
CA GLU A 796 -32.02 -42.40 -16.36
C GLU A 796 -32.86 -41.17 -16.02
N ARG A 797 -33.42 -41.12 -14.80
CA ARG A 797 -34.13 -39.93 -14.30
C ARG A 797 -33.20 -38.72 -14.23
N GLY A 798 -31.96 -38.90 -13.78
CA GLY A 798 -30.93 -37.85 -13.77
C GLY A 798 -30.59 -37.33 -15.16
N LEU A 799 -30.54 -38.21 -16.16
CA LEU A 799 -30.25 -37.89 -17.56
C LEU A 799 -31.42 -37.13 -18.20
N GLN A 800 -32.65 -37.59 -17.97
CA GLN A 800 -33.86 -36.89 -18.41
C GLN A 800 -33.92 -35.48 -17.82
N CYS A 801 -33.62 -35.32 -16.52
CA CYS A 801 -33.54 -34.00 -15.88
C CYS A 801 -32.45 -33.12 -16.52
N ALA A 802 -31.26 -33.66 -16.82
CA ALA A 802 -30.22 -32.92 -17.53
C ALA A 802 -30.70 -32.44 -18.92
N MET A 803 -31.33 -33.33 -19.71
CA MET A 803 -31.89 -32.98 -21.02
C MET A 803 -32.95 -31.88 -20.93
N LEU A 804 -33.85 -31.95 -19.93
CA LEU A 804 -34.88 -30.93 -19.71
C LEU A 804 -34.29 -29.58 -19.26
N SER A 805 -33.16 -29.59 -18.55
CA SER A 805 -32.47 -28.37 -18.12
C SER A 805 -31.68 -27.67 -19.23
N GLY A 806 -31.34 -28.37 -20.32
CA GLY A 806 -30.48 -27.87 -21.39
C GLY A 806 -28.98 -27.79 -21.04
N ASP A 807 -28.57 -28.31 -19.88
CA ASP A 807 -27.18 -28.34 -19.43
C ASP A 807 -26.42 -29.51 -20.08
N GLU A 808 -25.71 -29.21 -21.19
CA GLU A 808 -24.90 -30.22 -21.91
C GLU A 808 -23.77 -30.78 -21.04
N GLU A 809 -23.15 -29.98 -20.16
CA GLU A 809 -22.08 -30.50 -19.29
C GLU A 809 -22.65 -31.50 -18.28
N GLN A 810 -23.76 -31.16 -17.61
CA GLN A 810 -24.41 -32.08 -16.67
C GLN A 810 -24.95 -33.33 -17.38
N TYR A 811 -25.47 -33.21 -18.61
CA TYR A 811 -25.85 -34.37 -19.42
C TYR A 811 -24.67 -35.33 -19.66
N LEU A 812 -23.50 -34.79 -20.04
CA LEU A 812 -22.29 -35.58 -20.24
C LEU A 812 -21.77 -36.17 -18.92
N ARG A 813 -21.85 -35.44 -17.80
CA ARG A 813 -21.49 -35.94 -16.46
C ARG A 813 -22.37 -37.13 -16.04
N VAL A 814 -23.68 -37.06 -16.25
CA VAL A 814 -24.59 -38.19 -15.98
C VAL A 814 -24.27 -39.38 -16.89
N ARG A 815 -24.00 -39.16 -18.19
CA ARG A 815 -23.56 -40.25 -19.08
C ARG A 815 -22.22 -40.87 -18.69
N GLY A 816 -21.29 -40.10 -18.14
CA GLY A 816 -20.08 -40.65 -17.51
C GLY A 816 -20.40 -41.51 -16.29
N GLY A 817 -21.39 -41.10 -15.49
CA GLY A 817 -21.94 -41.91 -14.40
C GLY A 817 -22.58 -43.23 -14.86
N MET A 818 -23.32 -43.22 -15.98
CA MET A 818 -23.84 -44.44 -16.61
C MET A 818 -22.71 -45.36 -17.09
N GLY A 819 -21.68 -44.81 -17.73
CA GLY A 819 -20.50 -45.57 -18.10
C GLY A 819 -19.80 -46.23 -16.89
N ASN A 820 -19.74 -45.53 -15.76
CA ASN A 820 -19.19 -46.09 -14.51
C ASN A 820 -20.08 -47.21 -13.94
N TYR A 821 -21.42 -47.08 -14.02
CA TYR A 821 -22.33 -48.15 -13.62
C TYR A 821 -22.18 -49.38 -14.52
N ASP A 822 -22.18 -49.19 -15.84
CA ASP A 822 -21.96 -50.26 -16.82
C ASP A 822 -20.63 -50.99 -16.59
N LEU A 823 -19.56 -50.25 -16.28
CA LEU A 823 -18.26 -50.81 -15.95
C LEU A 823 -18.30 -51.68 -14.68
N GLU A 824 -19.03 -51.24 -13.66
CA GLU A 824 -19.23 -51.95 -12.37
C GLU A 824 -20.13 -53.20 -12.47
N ILE A 825 -20.92 -53.33 -13.54
CA ILE A 825 -21.74 -54.53 -13.84
C ILE A 825 -21.19 -55.38 -15.01
N ASP A 826 -19.95 -55.11 -15.44
CA ASP A 826 -19.25 -55.80 -16.56
C ASP A 826 -19.93 -55.64 -17.95
N ASN A 827 -20.73 -54.59 -18.13
CA ASN A 827 -21.34 -54.20 -19.41
C ASN A 827 -20.38 -53.33 -20.25
N LEU A 828 -19.20 -53.89 -20.53
CA LEU A 828 -18.04 -53.15 -21.05
C LEU A 828 -18.31 -52.42 -22.38
N SER A 829 -19.11 -53.00 -23.28
CA SER A 829 -19.44 -52.37 -24.57
C SER A 829 -20.30 -51.12 -24.41
N SER A 830 -21.22 -51.11 -23.44
CA SER A 830 -22.03 -49.93 -23.12
C SER A 830 -21.19 -48.86 -22.43
N ALA A 831 -20.35 -49.25 -21.45
CA ALA A 831 -19.42 -48.35 -20.79
C ALA A 831 -18.51 -47.60 -21.79
N ILE A 832 -17.92 -48.32 -22.74
CA ILE A 832 -17.11 -47.76 -23.83
C ILE A 832 -17.91 -46.72 -24.63
N SER A 833 -19.14 -47.04 -25.06
CA SER A 833 -19.98 -46.12 -25.84
C SER A 833 -20.34 -44.86 -25.04
N HIS A 834 -20.62 -45.01 -23.74
CA HIS A 834 -20.84 -43.87 -22.84
C HIS A 834 -19.59 -42.97 -22.78
N TYR A 835 -18.39 -43.51 -22.51
CA TYR A 835 -17.18 -42.70 -22.40
C TYR A 835 -16.74 -42.06 -23.72
N GLU A 836 -16.85 -42.75 -24.86
CA GLU A 836 -16.60 -42.18 -26.19
C GLU A 836 -17.49 -40.96 -26.46
N ALA A 837 -18.76 -41.05 -26.08
CA ALA A 837 -19.72 -39.98 -26.32
C ALA A 837 -19.67 -38.86 -25.26
N VAL A 838 -19.00 -39.09 -24.11
CA VAL A 838 -18.57 -38.04 -23.19
C VAL A 838 -17.32 -37.33 -23.71
N MET A 839 -16.35 -38.07 -24.25
CA MET A 839 -15.14 -37.55 -24.88
C MET A 839 -15.45 -36.57 -26.01
N GLU A 840 -16.32 -36.95 -26.96
CA GLU A 840 -16.73 -36.09 -28.07
C GLU A 840 -17.42 -34.80 -27.57
N GLY A 841 -18.27 -34.91 -26.55
CA GLY A 841 -18.92 -33.75 -25.93
C GLY A 841 -17.95 -32.84 -25.19
N ALA A 842 -16.99 -33.41 -24.45
CA ALA A 842 -15.95 -32.65 -23.76
C ALA A 842 -15.07 -31.87 -24.73
N ASP A 843 -14.77 -32.43 -25.92
CA ASP A 843 -14.08 -31.72 -27.00
C ASP A 843 -14.91 -30.56 -27.58
N ARG A 844 -16.23 -30.73 -27.77
CA ARG A 844 -17.11 -29.63 -28.21
C ARG A 844 -17.21 -28.51 -27.17
N LEU A 845 -17.25 -28.85 -25.88
CA LEU A 845 -17.29 -27.89 -24.77
C LEU A 845 -15.92 -27.28 -24.44
N GLY A 846 -14.82 -27.84 -24.97
CA GLY A 846 -13.45 -27.47 -24.57
C GLY A 846 -13.08 -27.83 -23.12
N ASN A 847 -13.86 -28.71 -22.48
CA ASN A 847 -13.69 -29.07 -21.07
C ASN A 847 -12.59 -30.14 -20.91
N LEU A 848 -11.35 -29.66 -20.73
CA LEU A 848 -10.16 -30.51 -20.60
C LEU A 848 -10.28 -31.51 -19.44
N SER A 849 -10.76 -31.07 -18.27
CA SER A 849 -10.84 -31.92 -17.08
C SER A 849 -11.86 -33.08 -17.26
N LEU A 850 -12.99 -32.83 -17.93
CA LEU A 850 -13.97 -33.87 -18.29
C LEU A 850 -13.41 -34.86 -19.32
N LYS A 851 -12.67 -34.35 -20.33
CA LYS A 851 -11.99 -35.18 -21.34
C LYS A 851 -10.93 -36.09 -20.71
N ALA A 852 -10.07 -35.53 -19.86
CA ALA A 852 -9.00 -36.24 -19.18
C ALA A 852 -9.48 -37.42 -18.31
N LEU A 853 -10.57 -37.23 -17.56
CA LEU A 853 -11.18 -38.30 -16.76
C LEU A 853 -11.80 -39.38 -17.66
N SER A 854 -12.46 -38.97 -18.74
CA SER A 854 -13.13 -39.89 -19.68
C SER A 854 -12.13 -40.74 -20.48
N LEU A 855 -10.95 -40.20 -20.83
CA LEU A 855 -9.83 -40.97 -21.41
C LEU A 855 -9.41 -42.13 -20.50
N GLY A 856 -9.21 -41.86 -19.21
CA GLY A 856 -8.79 -42.88 -18.24
C GLY A 856 -9.84 -43.97 -18.04
N ASN A 857 -11.11 -43.59 -17.94
CA ASN A 857 -12.20 -44.55 -17.77
C ASN A 857 -12.43 -45.40 -19.03
N LEU A 858 -12.36 -44.79 -20.22
CA LEU A 858 -12.41 -45.51 -21.49
C LEU A 858 -11.24 -46.51 -21.63
N ALA A 859 -10.03 -46.10 -21.24
CA ALA A 859 -8.85 -46.95 -21.23
C ALA A 859 -9.00 -48.13 -20.25
N LEU A 860 -9.57 -47.90 -19.06
CA LEU A 860 -9.92 -48.94 -18.09
C LEU A 860 -10.91 -49.95 -18.69
N ALA A 861 -11.99 -49.48 -19.32
CA ALA A 861 -13.00 -50.33 -19.95
C ALA A 861 -12.42 -51.19 -21.10
N CYS A 862 -11.57 -50.60 -21.95
CA CYS A 862 -10.83 -51.34 -22.98
C CYS A 862 -9.91 -52.42 -22.37
N ALA A 863 -9.22 -52.11 -21.26
CA ALA A 863 -8.34 -53.07 -20.59
C ALA A 863 -9.12 -54.24 -19.95
N TYR A 864 -10.32 -54.01 -19.39
CA TYR A 864 -11.19 -55.09 -18.92
C TYR A 864 -11.77 -55.91 -20.08
N MET A 865 -11.99 -55.30 -21.25
CA MET A 865 -12.45 -55.99 -22.46
C MET A 865 -11.33 -56.81 -23.15
N GLY A 866 -10.08 -56.69 -22.69
CA GLY A 866 -8.91 -57.35 -23.27
C GLY A 866 -8.29 -56.64 -24.48
N ASP A 867 -8.71 -55.40 -24.78
CA ASP A 867 -8.12 -54.55 -25.82
C ASP A 867 -6.93 -53.75 -25.25
N ASP A 868 -5.87 -54.47 -24.88
CA ASP A 868 -4.69 -53.91 -24.23
C ASP A 868 -3.88 -52.95 -25.11
N GLU A 869 -4.02 -53.03 -26.45
CA GLU A 869 -3.36 -52.11 -27.38
C GLU A 869 -4.06 -50.75 -27.32
N ARG A 870 -5.40 -50.74 -27.45
CA ARG A 870 -6.21 -49.53 -27.35
C ARG A 870 -6.15 -48.91 -25.97
N ALA A 871 -6.20 -49.72 -24.91
CA ALA A 871 -6.05 -49.26 -23.53
C ALA A 871 -4.72 -48.53 -23.32
N ARG A 872 -3.59 -49.12 -23.77
CA ARG A 872 -2.26 -48.49 -23.68
C ARG A 872 -2.15 -47.21 -24.51
N ALA A 873 -2.79 -47.15 -25.68
CA ALA A 873 -2.83 -45.91 -26.48
C ALA A 873 -3.59 -44.79 -25.74
N LEU A 874 -4.73 -45.10 -25.13
CA LEU A 874 -5.55 -44.14 -24.40
C LEU A 874 -4.90 -43.68 -23.08
N PHE A 875 -4.24 -44.56 -22.32
CA PHE A 875 -3.47 -44.15 -21.13
C PHE A 875 -2.29 -43.23 -21.50
N ARG A 876 -1.64 -43.43 -22.65
CA ARG A 876 -0.63 -42.48 -23.15
C ARG A 876 -1.22 -41.12 -23.49
N GLN A 877 -2.37 -41.07 -24.17
CA GLN A 877 -3.07 -39.81 -24.42
C GLN A 877 -3.49 -39.10 -23.11
N GLN A 878 -3.91 -39.86 -22.09
CA GLN A 878 -4.21 -39.31 -20.77
C GLN A 878 -2.95 -38.75 -20.09
N LEU A 879 -1.81 -39.43 -20.24
CA LEU A 879 -0.51 -39.00 -19.70
C LEU A 879 -0.01 -37.72 -20.38
N GLU A 880 0.02 -37.70 -21.73
CA GLU A 880 0.37 -36.52 -22.53
C GLU A 880 -0.50 -35.31 -22.13
N MET A 881 -1.81 -35.53 -21.95
CA MET A 881 -2.74 -34.50 -21.51
C MET A 881 -2.46 -34.01 -20.07
N ALA A 882 -2.05 -34.89 -19.16
CA ALA A 882 -1.65 -34.51 -17.80
C ALA A 882 -0.36 -33.69 -17.79
N GLU A 883 0.61 -34.04 -18.64
CA GLU A 883 1.86 -33.30 -18.82
C GLU A 883 1.62 -31.91 -19.42
N GLU A 884 0.75 -31.81 -20.44
CA GLU A 884 0.39 -30.52 -21.07
C GLU A 884 -0.38 -29.58 -20.13
N THR A 885 -1.30 -30.12 -19.32
CA THR A 885 -2.11 -29.35 -18.36
C THR A 885 -1.38 -29.06 -17.04
N GLY A 886 -0.34 -29.81 -16.72
CA GLY A 886 0.35 -29.76 -15.44
C GLY A 886 -0.42 -30.39 -14.27
N ASP A 887 -1.51 -31.12 -14.54
CA ASP A 887 -2.32 -31.80 -13.51
C ASP A 887 -1.55 -33.00 -12.93
N ARG A 888 -0.99 -32.79 -11.73
CA ARG A 888 -0.22 -33.82 -11.01
C ARG A 888 -1.08 -34.99 -10.53
N TYR A 889 -2.36 -34.78 -10.26
CA TYR A 889 -3.26 -35.84 -9.81
C TYR A 889 -3.59 -36.77 -10.98
N LEU A 890 -3.95 -36.18 -12.13
CA LEU A 890 -4.13 -36.90 -13.38
C LEU A 890 -2.84 -37.61 -13.83
N LEU A 891 -1.67 -36.98 -13.66
CA LEU A 891 -0.37 -37.60 -13.98
C LEU A 891 -0.14 -38.88 -13.18
N VAL A 892 -0.39 -38.84 -11.86
CA VAL A 892 -0.26 -40.03 -10.98
C VAL A 892 -1.26 -41.12 -11.38
N LEU A 893 -2.51 -40.77 -11.68
CA LEU A 893 -3.51 -41.73 -12.18
C LEU A 893 -3.10 -42.37 -13.51
N ALA A 894 -2.67 -41.57 -14.48
CA ALA A 894 -2.27 -42.03 -15.81
C ALA A 894 -1.04 -42.94 -15.72
N LEU A 895 -0.02 -42.57 -14.94
CA LEU A 895 1.18 -43.40 -14.70
C LEU A 895 0.84 -44.70 -13.97
N GLY A 896 -0.01 -44.65 -12.94
CA GLY A 896 -0.43 -45.85 -12.20
C GLY A 896 -1.21 -46.84 -13.08
N ASN A 897 -2.16 -46.32 -13.86
CA ASN A 897 -2.96 -47.12 -14.79
C ASN A 897 -2.11 -47.69 -15.94
N LEU A 898 -1.20 -46.90 -16.51
CA LEU A 898 -0.27 -47.35 -17.55
C LEU A 898 0.70 -48.41 -17.01
N GLY A 899 1.21 -48.25 -15.79
CA GLY A 899 2.04 -49.25 -15.10
C GLY A 899 1.29 -50.56 -14.87
N SER A 900 0.04 -50.49 -14.41
CA SER A 900 -0.87 -51.64 -14.30
C SER A 900 -1.06 -52.33 -15.67
N ALA A 901 -1.40 -51.59 -16.72
CA ALA A 901 -1.60 -52.13 -18.07
C ALA A 901 -0.32 -52.77 -18.66
N LEU A 902 0.86 -52.19 -18.41
CA LEU A 902 2.15 -52.75 -18.81
C LEU A 902 2.54 -53.99 -17.99
N SER A 903 2.08 -54.11 -16.74
CA SER A 903 2.37 -55.27 -15.89
C SER A 903 1.52 -56.52 -16.23
N ARG A 904 0.43 -56.34 -16.98
CA ARG A 904 -0.45 -57.43 -17.46
C ARG A 904 0.04 -58.11 -18.75
N SER A 905 1.04 -57.53 -19.44
CA SER A 905 1.59 -58.02 -20.71
C SER A 905 3.02 -58.52 -20.60
#